data_AF-A0AAD4ZCW3-F1
#
_entry.id   AF-A0AAD4ZCW3-F1
#
_cell.length_a   1.000
_cell.length_b   1.000
_cell.length_c   1.000
_cell.angle_alpha   90.00
_cell.angle_beta   90.00
_cell.angle_gamma   90.00
#
_symmetry.space_group_name_H-M   'P 1'
#
loop_
_entity.id
_entity.type
_entity.pdbx_description
1 polymer ?
#
loop_
_entity_poly.entity_id
_entity_poly.type
_entity_poly.pdbx_seq_one_letter_code
_entity_poly.pdbx_strand_id
1 'polypeptide(L)'
;MNIIAWNVRGAGKDRCASSIKDLKKAYAIDVFAILEPRISGPRALTVAQSLGFSHYHIVDASGFSGGVWLLWNGNSVSLQVVAHSSQSITALVTLRNHRWLLTIVYANPCPGIREALWKYFDGLIEASNLPWLVLGDFNDIVSVDEKCGGNLDQGGKKFVEWIDRNHLVDLGFSGAKFTWCNKRNAEGIIWKRLDRGLCSIDWRLLFPEAHLLHLPRVNSDHCPILVRLDSKHYPNRANVPFRFQAMWMSHPDFKEFVTNIWSSGDGHAVHRSARLVAPLGIWNQRIFGCIFTKKIHLLARLAGIQKKLCHEHNPFLSKLEVELTKDYNLLLDQEETFWLQKSRNTWLKEGDRNTRFFHLSTVVRRRRNKLEGLHDDFGDWVTEKQSMKHIIINYFQGLFCTSDLVGDYALLPQLYPSLEEADLEGLTCPVSIEKIKNSVFAIGRLKTPGPDGFPALFYQDYWGVCSDDIISFVQDCFNTATLPDHLNETLIALVPKVERPMFMNQLRPISLCNTLYKVVSKILVARLRPCMTKLVSPNQVSFVPGRQITDNIIVAQEVLHKFKNAKGKKGFIAWKIDLSKAYDRMQWPFIREVLWEFLWRLRLPPKIKTFLWIVCHQKLLTNVQRQKRGLTLAPACPRCDYPMETISHLFKDCPLSLTIWNCLQIGNNPSPEMVDFKEWLLRNLQSKRKVYNGLPWPLVFALYLWFIWKWRCKGIFDQRFVMPGEPHQLILQYALEWFNATNLPSLSYVPSIVQLHWIAPTYGVCKINTDRSRNCVSGLISAGGLLRDNYGAWIKGFSVNLGVGSVLEAELWGIFWGLHLAWESGFRDVEVESDSSVAVALLSSSTISTHPLFSLIRCCKLKVQDGWSCSVKHIFREQNVAADVLASMSSEFGTGVQYFTEVPTFLASCLAEDAIGVTRSRVVCA
;
A
#
# COMPACT_ATOMS: atom_id res chain seq x y z
N MET A 1 7.58 4.67 -43.89
CA MET A 1 6.75 3.99 -44.90
C MET A 1 5.46 3.51 -44.27
N ASN A 2 4.33 3.78 -44.93
CA ASN A 2 2.96 3.45 -44.52
C ASN A 2 2.30 2.56 -45.58
N ILE A 3 1.84 1.37 -45.16
CA ILE A 3 1.26 0.34 -46.04
C ILE A 3 -0.15 0.05 -45.55
N ILE A 4 -1.16 0.16 -46.41
CA ILE A 4 -2.52 -0.27 -46.11
C ILE A 4 -2.88 -1.52 -46.90
N ALA A 5 -3.56 -2.47 -46.25
CA ALA A 5 -4.32 -3.50 -46.92
C ALA A 5 -5.79 -3.40 -46.51
N TRP A 6 -6.70 -3.49 -47.48
CA TRP A 6 -8.13 -3.39 -47.19
C TRP A 6 -8.95 -4.29 -48.12
N ASN A 7 -9.71 -5.22 -47.55
CA ASN A 7 -10.78 -5.89 -48.26
C ASN A 7 -11.97 -4.91 -48.44
N VAL A 8 -12.18 -4.46 -49.67
CA VAL A 8 -13.15 -3.40 -50.00
C VAL A 8 -14.52 -3.95 -50.41
N ARG A 9 -14.64 -5.25 -50.66
CA ARG A 9 -15.86 -5.90 -51.19
C ARG A 9 -16.44 -5.20 -52.41
N GLY A 10 -15.62 -4.83 -53.38
CA GLY A 10 -16.05 -4.07 -54.56
C GLY A 10 -15.43 -2.68 -54.64
N ALA A 11 -14.38 -2.54 -55.46
CA ALA A 11 -13.72 -1.27 -55.74
C ALA A 11 -14.56 -0.33 -56.62
N GLY A 12 -15.53 -0.86 -57.37
CA GLY A 12 -16.40 -0.11 -58.26
C GLY A 12 -17.60 0.58 -57.59
N LYS A 13 -17.72 0.54 -56.25
CA LYS A 13 -18.78 1.21 -55.50
C LYS A 13 -18.52 2.72 -55.41
N ASP A 14 -19.57 3.54 -55.53
CA ASP A 14 -19.49 5.01 -55.63
C ASP A 14 -18.66 5.67 -54.52
N ARG A 15 -18.75 5.17 -53.27
CA ARG A 15 -18.03 5.74 -52.12
C ARG A 15 -16.65 5.11 -51.86
N CYS A 16 -16.29 4.01 -52.52
CA CYS A 16 -15.02 3.31 -52.26
C CYS A 16 -13.81 4.17 -52.66
N ALA A 17 -13.83 4.74 -53.85
CA ALA A 17 -12.74 5.58 -54.35
C ALA A 17 -12.51 6.83 -53.47
N SER A 18 -13.59 7.48 -53.03
CA SER A 18 -13.51 8.64 -52.13
C SER A 18 -12.92 8.27 -50.76
N SER A 19 -13.28 7.12 -50.18
CA SER A 19 -12.68 6.64 -48.94
C SER A 19 -11.19 6.34 -49.07
N ILE A 20 -10.77 5.72 -50.18
CA ILE A 20 -9.34 5.45 -50.43
C ILE A 20 -8.56 6.76 -50.53
N LYS A 21 -9.10 7.76 -51.24
CA LYS A 21 -8.48 9.09 -51.37
C LYS A 21 -8.38 9.82 -50.03
N ASP A 22 -9.42 9.74 -49.20
CA ASP A 22 -9.43 10.32 -47.86
C ASP A 22 -8.38 9.67 -46.94
N LEU A 23 -8.36 8.33 -46.89
CA LEU A 23 -7.34 7.57 -46.14
C LEU A 23 -5.92 7.91 -46.59
N LYS A 24 -5.71 8.04 -47.91
CA LYS A 24 -4.43 8.43 -48.48
C LYS A 24 -3.98 9.81 -47.99
N LYS A 25 -4.89 10.78 -47.93
CA LYS A 25 -4.60 12.14 -47.44
C LYS A 25 -4.34 12.13 -45.92
N ALA A 26 -5.19 11.46 -45.15
CA ALA A 26 -5.11 11.43 -43.69
C ALA A 26 -3.83 10.74 -43.16
N TYR A 27 -3.38 9.68 -43.85
CA TYR A 27 -2.30 8.83 -43.35
C TYR A 27 -1.01 8.87 -44.17
N ALA A 28 -0.95 9.68 -45.24
CA ALA A 28 0.20 9.74 -46.16
C ALA A 28 0.66 8.33 -46.57
N ILE A 29 -0.22 7.62 -47.31
CA ILE A 29 -0.03 6.22 -47.66
C ILE A 29 0.96 6.09 -48.83
N ASP A 30 1.96 5.23 -48.66
CA ASP A 30 2.96 4.94 -49.68
C ASP A 30 2.55 3.76 -50.58
N VAL A 31 1.98 2.72 -49.97
CA VAL A 31 1.53 1.49 -50.62
C VAL A 31 0.12 1.14 -50.17
N PHE A 32 -0.77 0.87 -51.12
CA PHE A 32 -2.16 0.52 -50.88
C PHE A 32 -2.51 -0.78 -51.57
N ALA A 33 -2.97 -1.76 -50.80
CA ALA A 33 -3.46 -3.04 -51.27
C ALA A 33 -4.99 -3.10 -51.19
N ILE A 34 -5.63 -3.44 -52.30
CA ILE A 34 -7.08 -3.62 -52.41
C ILE A 34 -7.35 -5.11 -52.57
N LEU A 35 -8.15 -5.67 -51.66
CA LEU A 35 -8.57 -7.06 -51.67
C LEU A 35 -10.06 -7.15 -52.03
N GLU A 36 -10.42 -8.18 -52.78
CA GLU A 36 -11.79 -8.42 -53.27
C GLU A 36 -12.39 -7.21 -54.02
N PRO A 37 -11.75 -6.73 -55.11
CA PRO A 37 -12.20 -5.57 -55.87
C PRO A 37 -13.51 -5.81 -56.65
N ARG A 38 -13.91 -7.07 -56.89
CA ARG A 38 -15.14 -7.49 -57.62
C ARG A 38 -15.36 -6.83 -58.99
N ILE A 39 -14.30 -6.30 -59.59
CA ILE A 39 -14.26 -5.74 -60.94
C ILE A 39 -12.97 -6.21 -61.61
N SER A 40 -13.03 -6.46 -62.91
CA SER A 40 -11.92 -6.94 -63.73
C SER A 40 -11.86 -6.24 -65.08
N GLY A 41 -10.77 -6.44 -65.81
CA GLY A 41 -10.62 -5.95 -67.18
C GLY A 41 -10.51 -4.41 -67.29
N PRO A 42 -10.98 -3.78 -68.39
CA PRO A 42 -10.78 -2.35 -68.63
C PRO A 42 -11.33 -1.44 -67.52
N ARG A 43 -12.47 -1.82 -66.91
CA ARG A 43 -13.07 -1.06 -65.81
C ARG A 43 -12.18 -1.07 -64.57
N ALA A 44 -11.52 -2.18 -64.27
CA ALA A 44 -10.57 -2.27 -63.15
C ALA A 44 -9.40 -1.30 -63.34
N LEU A 45 -8.87 -1.24 -64.57
CA LEU A 45 -7.78 -0.34 -64.94
C LEU A 45 -8.15 1.13 -64.74
N THR A 46 -9.32 1.56 -65.25
CA THR A 46 -9.80 2.93 -65.10
C THR A 46 -9.97 3.33 -63.63
N VAL A 47 -10.54 2.43 -62.82
CA VAL A 47 -10.71 2.68 -61.38
C VAL A 47 -9.34 2.81 -60.71
N ALA A 48 -8.41 1.88 -60.94
CA ALA A 48 -7.07 1.93 -60.33
C ALA A 48 -6.32 3.23 -60.66
N GLN A 49 -6.36 3.67 -61.91
CA GLN A 49 -5.75 4.94 -62.36
C GLN A 49 -6.37 6.16 -61.65
N SER A 50 -7.68 6.13 -61.38
CA SER A 50 -8.39 7.24 -60.73
C SER A 50 -8.08 7.42 -59.22
N LEU A 51 -7.42 6.44 -58.58
CA LEU A 51 -7.08 6.45 -57.15
C LEU A 51 -5.82 7.28 -56.83
N GLY A 52 -5.15 7.80 -57.87
CA GLY A 52 -4.08 8.79 -57.77
C GLY A 52 -2.72 8.22 -57.38
N PHE A 53 -2.49 6.91 -57.51
CA PHE A 53 -1.16 6.30 -57.37
C PHE A 53 -0.45 6.27 -58.72
N SER A 54 0.88 6.42 -58.73
CA SER A 54 1.64 6.44 -59.99
C SER A 54 1.83 5.06 -60.61
N HIS A 55 1.84 4.00 -59.79
CA HIS A 55 2.06 2.63 -60.24
C HIS A 55 1.00 1.70 -59.65
N TYR A 56 0.69 0.63 -60.39
CA TYR A 56 -0.27 -0.39 -59.99
C TYR A 56 0.06 -1.75 -60.59
N HIS A 57 -0.34 -2.81 -59.89
CA HIS A 57 -0.37 -4.18 -60.38
C HIS A 57 -1.71 -4.80 -60.01
N ILE A 58 -2.40 -5.38 -61.00
CA ILE A 58 -3.76 -5.89 -60.88
C ILE A 58 -3.74 -7.39 -61.18
N VAL A 59 -4.15 -8.19 -60.19
CA VAL A 59 -4.61 -9.56 -60.41
C VAL A 59 -6.13 -9.54 -60.47
N ASP A 60 -6.69 -9.95 -61.61
CA ASP A 60 -8.14 -9.89 -61.86
C ASP A 60 -8.94 -10.86 -60.96
N ALA A 61 -10.18 -10.47 -60.67
CA ALA A 61 -11.15 -11.34 -60.01
C ALA A 61 -11.76 -12.34 -61.02
N SER A 62 -12.05 -13.55 -60.56
CA SER A 62 -12.86 -14.53 -61.30
C SER A 62 -14.32 -14.39 -60.89
N GLY A 63 -15.12 -13.70 -61.71
CA GLY A 63 -16.48 -13.30 -61.35
C GLY A 63 -16.48 -12.34 -60.16
N PHE A 64 -17.23 -12.66 -59.11
CA PHE A 64 -17.28 -11.87 -57.86
C PHE A 64 -16.24 -12.31 -56.81
N SER A 65 -15.41 -13.29 -57.12
CA SER A 65 -14.47 -13.91 -56.17
C SER A 65 -13.02 -13.65 -56.56
N GLY A 66 -12.17 -13.41 -55.56
CA GLY A 66 -10.75 -13.16 -55.77
C GLY A 66 -10.42 -11.72 -56.19
N GLY A 67 -9.22 -11.56 -56.73
CA GLY A 67 -8.67 -10.28 -57.15
C GLY A 67 -7.88 -9.61 -56.03
N VAL A 68 -6.65 -9.20 -56.35
CA VAL A 68 -5.74 -8.50 -55.45
C VAL A 68 -5.09 -7.40 -56.27
N TRP A 69 -5.17 -6.15 -55.80
CA TRP A 69 -4.48 -5.03 -56.44
C TRP A 69 -3.44 -4.46 -55.49
N LEU A 70 -2.30 -4.08 -56.05
CA LEU A 70 -1.23 -3.39 -55.35
C LEU A 70 -0.98 -2.05 -56.03
N LEU A 71 -1.12 -0.95 -55.29
CA LEU A 71 -0.97 0.42 -55.78
C LEU A 71 0.13 1.11 -54.97
N TRP A 72 1.02 1.88 -55.62
CA TRP A 72 2.08 2.59 -54.91
C TRP A 72 2.56 3.85 -55.64
N ASN A 73 3.30 4.69 -54.93
CA ASN A 73 3.98 5.84 -55.52
C ASN A 73 5.46 5.53 -55.75
N GLY A 74 5.87 5.49 -57.02
CA GLY A 74 7.27 5.18 -57.40
C GLY A 74 8.30 6.18 -56.85
N ASN A 75 7.89 7.44 -56.65
CA ASN A 75 8.74 8.47 -56.03
C ASN A 75 8.94 8.27 -54.53
N SER A 76 8.05 7.52 -53.87
CA SER A 76 8.07 7.33 -52.41
C SER A 76 8.72 6.00 -52.02
N VAL A 77 8.49 4.94 -52.80
CA VAL A 77 8.97 3.59 -52.51
C VAL A 77 9.37 2.88 -53.80
N SER A 78 10.57 2.28 -53.79
CA SER A 78 11.01 1.35 -54.83
C SER A 78 10.41 -0.02 -54.55
N LEU A 79 9.47 -0.44 -55.40
CA LEU A 79 8.73 -1.69 -55.29
C LEU A 79 8.67 -2.38 -56.66
N GLN A 80 9.05 -3.65 -56.71
CA GLN A 80 9.00 -4.49 -57.90
C GLN A 80 8.21 -5.76 -57.61
N VAL A 81 7.15 -6.03 -58.37
CA VAL A 81 6.40 -7.29 -58.25
C VAL A 81 7.26 -8.44 -58.77
N VAL A 82 7.44 -9.47 -57.96
CA VAL A 82 8.31 -10.63 -58.27
C VAL A 82 7.53 -11.92 -58.49
N ALA A 83 6.34 -12.04 -57.88
CA ALA A 83 5.47 -13.19 -58.07
C ALA A 83 4.01 -12.81 -57.74
N HIS A 84 3.05 -13.52 -58.34
CA HIS A 84 1.64 -13.40 -57.97
C HIS A 84 0.91 -14.74 -58.18
N SER A 85 -0.22 -14.88 -57.49
CA SER A 85 -1.18 -15.97 -57.64
C SER A 85 -2.59 -15.40 -57.62
N SER A 86 -3.61 -16.22 -57.80
CA SER A 86 -5.02 -15.79 -57.66
C SER A 86 -5.39 -15.33 -56.23
N GLN A 87 -4.53 -15.61 -55.23
CA GLN A 87 -4.76 -15.31 -53.82
C GLN A 87 -3.70 -14.35 -53.23
N SER A 88 -2.67 -13.95 -53.99
CA SER A 88 -1.58 -13.12 -53.44
C SER A 88 -0.79 -12.35 -54.47
N ILE A 89 -0.22 -11.20 -54.09
CA ILE A 89 0.84 -10.50 -54.83
C ILE A 89 2.07 -10.39 -53.94
N THR A 90 3.23 -10.81 -54.43
CA THR A 90 4.51 -10.63 -53.74
C THR A 90 5.38 -9.64 -54.49
N ALA A 91 5.85 -8.62 -53.76
CA ALA A 91 6.73 -7.60 -54.27
C ALA A 91 7.99 -7.49 -53.42
N LEU A 92 9.10 -7.26 -54.10
CA LEU A 92 10.36 -6.88 -53.51
C LEU A 92 10.36 -5.37 -53.26
N VAL A 93 10.58 -4.98 -52.00
CA VAL A 93 10.66 -3.59 -51.56
C VAL A 93 12.11 -3.24 -51.26
N THR A 94 12.57 -2.11 -51.81
CA THR A 94 13.88 -1.53 -51.50
C THR A 94 13.69 -0.20 -50.76
N LEU A 95 14.10 -0.16 -49.49
CA LEU A 95 13.96 1.01 -48.62
C LEU A 95 15.23 1.19 -47.78
N ARG A 96 15.84 2.40 -47.82
CA ARG A 96 17.04 2.76 -47.02
C ARG A 96 18.18 1.72 -47.13
N ASN A 97 18.48 1.25 -48.35
CA ASN A 97 19.47 0.19 -48.66
C ASN A 97 19.16 -1.23 -48.14
N HIS A 98 17.96 -1.47 -47.62
CA HIS A 98 17.50 -2.81 -47.26
C HIS A 98 16.48 -3.34 -48.27
N ARG A 99 16.63 -4.60 -48.65
CA ARG A 99 15.70 -5.34 -49.52
C ARG A 99 14.92 -6.35 -48.70
N TRP A 100 13.61 -6.39 -48.90
CA TRP A 100 12.71 -7.29 -48.19
C TRP A 100 11.46 -7.56 -49.02
N LEU A 101 10.72 -8.61 -48.70
CA LEU A 101 9.53 -9.05 -49.41
C LEU A 101 8.26 -8.57 -48.72
N LEU A 102 7.37 -7.94 -49.47
CA LEU A 102 5.99 -7.63 -49.10
C LEU A 102 5.06 -8.58 -49.86
N THR A 103 4.30 -9.39 -49.14
CA THR A 103 3.26 -10.24 -49.74
C THR A 103 1.89 -9.78 -49.27
N ILE A 104 1.05 -9.43 -50.22
CA ILE A 104 -0.35 -9.06 -50.00
C ILE A 104 -1.22 -10.29 -50.23
N VAL A 105 -2.09 -10.60 -49.29
CA VAL A 105 -2.88 -11.84 -49.28
C VAL A 105 -4.37 -11.55 -49.29
N TYR A 106 -5.08 -12.28 -50.16
CA TYR A 106 -6.50 -12.54 -50.09
C TYR A 106 -6.70 -14.05 -50.20
N ALA A 107 -6.67 -14.74 -49.06
CA ALA A 107 -6.79 -16.18 -49.02
C ALA A 107 -8.25 -16.60 -49.29
N ASN A 108 -8.44 -17.74 -49.94
CA ASN A 108 -9.76 -18.21 -50.31
C ASN A 108 -10.60 -18.52 -49.05
N PRO A 109 -11.89 -18.17 -49.02
CA PRO A 109 -12.78 -18.54 -47.92
C PRO A 109 -12.97 -20.06 -47.76
N CYS A 110 -12.79 -20.85 -48.84
CA CYS A 110 -12.87 -22.29 -48.83
C CYS A 110 -11.54 -22.93 -48.35
N PRO A 111 -11.52 -23.68 -47.22
CA PRO A 111 -10.29 -24.23 -46.65
C PRO A 111 -9.49 -25.13 -47.60
N GLY A 112 -10.16 -25.95 -48.43
CA GLY A 112 -9.49 -26.86 -49.37
C GLY A 112 -8.72 -26.13 -50.48
N ILE A 113 -9.25 -25.00 -50.96
CA ILE A 113 -8.58 -24.16 -51.97
C ILE A 113 -7.49 -23.30 -51.31
N ARG A 114 -7.76 -22.80 -50.09
CA ARG A 114 -6.82 -22.00 -49.32
C ARG A 114 -5.52 -22.74 -49.01
N GLU A 115 -5.57 -24.05 -48.80
CA GLU A 115 -4.39 -24.85 -48.46
C GLU A 115 -3.27 -24.82 -49.53
N ALA A 116 -3.65 -24.67 -50.81
CA ALA A 116 -2.67 -24.50 -51.88
C ALA A 116 -1.81 -23.24 -51.73
N LEU A 117 -2.33 -22.20 -51.07
CA LEU A 117 -1.61 -20.94 -50.81
C LEU A 117 -0.42 -21.17 -49.86
N TRP A 118 -0.58 -22.01 -48.84
CA TRP A 118 0.46 -22.29 -47.86
C TRP A 118 1.67 -22.98 -48.51
N LYS A 119 1.41 -23.96 -49.38
CA LYS A 119 2.46 -24.64 -50.16
C LYS A 119 3.16 -23.69 -51.12
N TYR A 120 2.40 -22.79 -51.77
CA TYR A 120 2.96 -21.76 -52.64
C TYR A 120 3.93 -20.83 -51.87
N PHE A 121 3.57 -20.43 -50.66
CA PHE A 121 4.43 -19.59 -49.83
C PHE A 121 5.68 -20.30 -49.32
N ASP A 122 5.61 -21.58 -48.97
CA ASP A 122 6.80 -22.33 -48.53
C ASP A 122 7.89 -22.28 -49.62
N GLY A 123 7.53 -22.55 -50.89
CA GLY A 123 8.48 -22.47 -52.01
C GLY A 123 9.02 -21.06 -52.28
N LEU A 124 8.21 -20.02 -52.04
CA LEU A 124 8.62 -18.63 -52.23
C LEU A 124 9.67 -18.18 -51.20
N ILE A 125 9.53 -18.65 -49.96
CA ILE A 125 10.48 -18.34 -48.87
C ILE A 125 11.79 -19.07 -49.10
N GLU A 126 11.73 -20.37 -49.42
CA GLU A 126 12.91 -21.20 -49.71
C GLU A 126 13.76 -20.59 -50.83
N ALA A 127 13.12 -20.04 -51.87
CA ALA A 127 13.82 -19.45 -53.00
C ALA A 127 14.45 -18.07 -52.72
N SER A 128 13.92 -17.28 -51.79
CA SER A 128 14.29 -15.87 -51.64
C SER A 128 15.23 -15.59 -50.47
N ASN A 129 15.04 -16.27 -49.33
CA ASN A 129 15.77 -16.06 -48.07
C ASN A 129 15.89 -14.56 -47.65
N LEU A 130 14.88 -13.75 -47.97
CA LEU A 130 14.82 -12.32 -47.64
C LEU A 130 13.91 -12.07 -46.43
N PRO A 131 14.14 -10.98 -45.67
CA PRO A 131 13.18 -10.53 -44.66
C PRO A 131 11.79 -10.36 -45.28
N TRP A 132 10.77 -10.92 -44.65
CA TRP A 132 9.43 -11.04 -45.22
C TRP A 132 8.33 -10.49 -44.33
N LEU A 133 7.38 -9.77 -44.93
CA LEU A 133 6.12 -9.31 -44.35
C LEU A 133 4.96 -9.80 -45.23
N VAL A 134 3.99 -10.48 -44.62
CA VAL A 134 2.74 -10.95 -45.20
C VAL A 134 1.59 -10.17 -44.60
N LEU A 135 0.75 -9.55 -45.41
CA LEU A 135 -0.29 -8.63 -44.95
C LEU A 135 -1.58 -8.85 -45.75
N GLY A 136 -2.72 -8.92 -45.08
CA GLY A 136 -4.02 -8.95 -45.77
C GLY A 136 -5.06 -9.81 -45.07
N ASP A 137 -6.02 -10.29 -45.85
CA ASP A 137 -7.15 -11.11 -45.40
C ASP A 137 -6.83 -12.59 -45.58
N PHE A 138 -6.69 -13.30 -44.46
CA PHE A 138 -6.35 -14.72 -44.44
C PHE A 138 -7.59 -15.62 -44.43
N ASN A 139 -8.79 -15.05 -44.27
CA ASN A 139 -10.05 -15.78 -44.13
C ASN A 139 -10.03 -16.91 -43.07
N ASP A 140 -9.12 -16.81 -42.09
CA ASP A 140 -8.91 -17.79 -41.03
C ASP A 140 -8.54 -17.11 -39.70
N ILE A 141 -8.81 -17.80 -38.60
CA ILE A 141 -8.53 -17.35 -37.22
C ILE A 141 -7.49 -18.27 -36.57
N VAL A 142 -6.63 -17.71 -35.71
CA VAL A 142 -5.58 -18.50 -35.02
C VAL A 142 -6.03 -19.02 -33.65
N SER A 143 -7.07 -18.44 -33.07
CA SER A 143 -7.63 -18.88 -31.80
C SER A 143 -9.14 -18.61 -31.71
N VAL A 144 -9.81 -19.32 -30.81
CA VAL A 144 -11.25 -19.17 -30.56
C VAL A 144 -11.60 -17.75 -30.13
N ASP A 145 -10.69 -17.07 -29.42
CA ASP A 145 -10.87 -15.69 -28.95
C ASP A 145 -10.89 -14.64 -30.08
N GLU A 146 -10.51 -15.01 -31.30
CA GLU A 146 -10.58 -14.15 -32.48
C GLU A 146 -11.96 -14.16 -33.16
N LYS A 147 -12.95 -14.82 -32.55
CA LYS A 147 -14.36 -14.81 -32.97
C LYS A 147 -15.27 -14.38 -31.82
N CYS A 148 -16.35 -13.68 -32.16
CA CYS A 148 -17.46 -13.40 -31.25
C CYS A 148 -18.80 -13.61 -31.96
N GLY A 149 -19.73 -14.31 -31.31
CA GLY A 149 -21.03 -14.67 -31.87
C GLY A 149 -21.01 -15.91 -32.77
N GLY A 150 -22.17 -16.57 -32.89
CA GLY A 150 -22.35 -17.82 -33.64
C GLY A 150 -21.69 -19.04 -33.00
N ASN A 151 -21.63 -20.16 -33.75
CA ASN A 151 -21.05 -21.42 -33.27
C ASN A 151 -19.56 -21.31 -32.95
N LEU A 152 -19.06 -22.15 -32.05
CA LEU A 152 -17.62 -22.29 -31.80
C LEU A 152 -16.88 -22.64 -33.10
N ASP A 153 -15.76 -21.95 -33.32
CA ASP A 153 -14.87 -22.12 -34.47
C ASP A 153 -13.48 -22.32 -33.87
N GLN A 154 -12.95 -23.54 -33.96
CA GLN A 154 -11.65 -23.88 -33.35
C GLN A 154 -10.46 -23.24 -34.09
N GLY A 155 -10.72 -22.52 -35.20
CA GLY A 155 -9.69 -21.94 -36.05
C GLY A 155 -9.03 -22.95 -36.97
N GLY A 156 -8.31 -22.45 -37.97
CA GLY A 156 -7.61 -23.28 -38.93
C GLY A 156 -6.31 -23.85 -38.36
N LYS A 157 -6.36 -25.10 -37.88
CA LYS A 157 -5.16 -25.84 -37.43
C LYS A 157 -4.00 -25.76 -38.44
N LYS A 158 -4.31 -25.95 -39.74
CA LYS A 158 -3.32 -25.86 -40.83
C LYS A 158 -2.71 -24.46 -41.01
N PHE A 159 -3.47 -23.42 -40.70
CA PHE A 159 -2.98 -22.04 -40.77
C PHE A 159 -1.98 -21.76 -39.66
N VAL A 160 -2.29 -22.20 -38.43
CA VAL A 160 -1.37 -22.09 -37.27
C VAL A 160 -0.08 -22.91 -37.53
N GLU A 161 -0.21 -24.15 -37.98
CA GLU A 161 0.94 -24.99 -38.35
C GLU A 161 1.82 -24.35 -39.43
N TRP A 162 1.22 -23.64 -40.40
CA TRP A 162 1.95 -22.91 -41.43
C TRP A 162 2.70 -21.68 -40.88
N ILE A 163 2.11 -20.94 -39.94
CA ILE A 163 2.78 -19.83 -39.25
C ILE A 163 4.00 -20.35 -38.49
N ASP A 164 3.81 -21.42 -37.71
CA ASP A 164 4.83 -21.98 -36.83
C ASP A 164 6.00 -22.57 -37.61
N ARG A 165 5.73 -23.37 -38.66
CA ARG A 165 6.78 -23.99 -39.47
C ARG A 165 7.63 -22.98 -40.25
N ASN A 166 7.06 -21.82 -40.57
CA ASN A 166 7.75 -20.71 -41.24
C ASN A 166 8.32 -19.68 -40.26
N HIS A 167 8.23 -19.93 -38.95
CA HIS A 167 8.72 -19.06 -37.89
C HIS A 167 8.22 -17.62 -38.00
N LEU A 168 6.97 -17.45 -38.43
CA LEU A 168 6.34 -16.15 -38.60
C LEU A 168 5.82 -15.62 -37.27
N VAL A 169 5.92 -14.31 -37.09
CA VAL A 169 5.46 -13.58 -35.91
C VAL A 169 4.33 -12.65 -36.31
N ASP A 170 3.18 -12.75 -35.65
CA ASP A 170 2.09 -11.78 -35.78
C ASP A 170 2.58 -10.41 -35.27
N LEU A 171 2.42 -9.36 -36.08
CA LEU A 171 2.78 -7.99 -35.72
C LEU A 171 1.97 -7.45 -34.52
N GLY A 172 0.90 -8.16 -34.14
CA GLY A 172 -0.11 -7.68 -33.22
C GLY A 172 -0.90 -6.55 -33.87
N PHE A 173 -1.69 -5.85 -33.06
CA PHE A 173 -2.48 -4.74 -33.56
C PHE A 173 -2.93 -3.78 -32.46
N SER A 174 -3.26 -2.57 -32.90
CA SER A 174 -3.89 -1.52 -32.11
C SER A 174 -5.22 -1.10 -32.75
N GLY A 175 -6.23 -0.76 -31.95
CA GLY A 175 -7.60 -0.50 -32.41
C GLY A 175 -8.57 -1.65 -32.13
N ALA A 176 -9.67 -1.71 -32.90
CA ALA A 176 -10.78 -2.64 -32.68
C ALA A 176 -10.36 -4.11 -32.75
N LYS A 177 -10.85 -4.97 -31.84
CA LYS A 177 -10.48 -6.40 -31.75
C LYS A 177 -10.71 -7.17 -33.05
N PHE A 178 -11.85 -6.94 -33.71
CA PHE A 178 -12.29 -7.69 -34.88
C PHE A 178 -12.21 -6.84 -36.14
N THR A 179 -11.71 -7.44 -37.22
CA THR A 179 -11.56 -6.76 -38.51
C THR A 179 -12.77 -6.99 -39.41
N TRP A 180 -13.51 -8.08 -39.23
CA TRP A 180 -14.68 -8.46 -40.04
C TRP A 180 -15.98 -8.58 -39.22
N CYS A 181 -17.15 -8.42 -39.86
CA CYS A 181 -18.49 -8.62 -39.30
C CYS A 181 -19.49 -8.92 -40.41
N ASN A 182 -20.37 -9.88 -40.19
CA ASN A 182 -21.43 -10.22 -41.14
C ASN A 182 -22.55 -9.16 -41.27
N LYS A 183 -22.54 -8.10 -40.44
CA LYS A 183 -23.52 -7.00 -40.41
C LYS A 183 -24.98 -7.46 -40.28
N ARG A 184 -25.23 -8.61 -39.65
CA ARG A 184 -26.60 -9.07 -39.31
C ARG A 184 -27.13 -8.35 -38.07
N ASN A 185 -28.43 -8.52 -37.80
CA ASN A 185 -29.10 -8.04 -36.59
C ASN A 185 -28.50 -8.64 -35.30
N ALA A 186 -28.85 -8.09 -34.14
CA ALA A 186 -28.21 -8.40 -32.85
C ALA A 186 -28.15 -9.91 -32.51
N GLU A 187 -29.18 -10.68 -32.88
CA GLU A 187 -29.25 -12.13 -32.62
C GLU A 187 -28.34 -12.96 -33.53
N GLY A 188 -27.99 -12.45 -34.72
CA GLY A 188 -27.20 -13.16 -35.73
C GLY A 188 -25.82 -12.55 -36.02
N ILE A 189 -25.40 -11.54 -35.26
CA ILE A 189 -24.17 -10.80 -35.52
C ILE A 189 -22.93 -11.63 -35.18
N ILE A 190 -21.97 -11.70 -36.10
CA ILE A 190 -20.73 -12.45 -35.94
C ILE A 190 -19.56 -11.55 -36.27
N TRP A 191 -18.56 -11.53 -35.40
CA TRP A 191 -17.31 -10.79 -35.55
C TRP A 191 -16.13 -11.75 -35.65
N LYS A 192 -15.18 -11.47 -36.55
CA LYS A 192 -13.93 -12.23 -36.67
C LYS A 192 -12.73 -11.31 -36.91
N ARG A 193 -11.52 -11.72 -36.48
CA ARG A 193 -10.25 -11.12 -36.91
C ARG A 193 -9.68 -11.96 -38.07
N LEU A 194 -9.89 -11.50 -39.29
CA LEU A 194 -9.44 -12.19 -40.51
C LEU A 194 -8.24 -11.49 -41.16
N ASP A 195 -8.14 -10.17 -40.96
CA ASP A 195 -7.10 -9.33 -41.53
C ASP A 195 -5.93 -9.21 -40.53
N ARG A 196 -4.71 -9.54 -40.97
CA ARG A 196 -3.52 -9.53 -40.10
C ARG A 196 -2.22 -9.26 -40.87
N GLY A 197 -1.18 -8.96 -40.11
CA GLY A 197 0.19 -8.84 -40.60
C GLY A 197 1.10 -9.84 -39.91
N LEU A 198 1.72 -10.74 -40.67
CA LEU A 198 2.69 -11.73 -40.20
C LEU A 198 4.06 -11.39 -40.76
N CYS A 199 5.12 -11.50 -39.96
CA CYS A 199 6.46 -11.17 -40.42
C CYS A 199 7.47 -12.22 -40.01
N SER A 200 8.49 -12.43 -40.84
CA SER A 200 9.69 -13.16 -40.46
C SER A 200 10.42 -12.44 -39.32
N ILE A 201 11.20 -13.20 -38.56
CA ILE A 201 12.04 -12.65 -37.49
C ILE A 201 12.98 -11.57 -38.04
N ASP A 202 13.61 -11.78 -39.19
CA ASP A 202 14.58 -10.83 -39.75
C ASP A 202 13.91 -9.52 -40.14
N TRP A 203 12.68 -9.57 -40.65
CA TRP A 203 11.91 -8.37 -40.94
C TRP A 203 11.56 -7.60 -39.66
N ARG A 204 11.17 -8.32 -38.59
CA ARG A 204 10.87 -7.72 -37.30
C ARG A 204 12.09 -7.04 -36.67
N LEU A 205 13.27 -7.61 -36.86
CA LEU A 205 14.53 -7.02 -36.40
C LEU A 205 14.94 -5.81 -37.25
N LEU A 206 14.63 -5.82 -38.54
CA LEU A 206 14.88 -4.69 -39.45
C LEU A 206 13.99 -3.49 -39.12
N PHE A 207 12.73 -3.72 -38.74
CA PHE A 207 11.78 -2.68 -38.35
C PHE A 207 11.20 -2.90 -36.93
N PRO A 208 11.99 -2.70 -35.86
CA PRO A 208 11.55 -2.99 -34.48
C PRO A 208 10.35 -2.16 -34.03
N GLU A 209 10.22 -0.94 -34.56
CA GLU A 209 9.14 0.01 -34.26
C GLU A 209 7.92 -0.16 -35.17
N ALA A 210 7.96 -1.11 -36.10
CA ALA A 210 6.83 -1.36 -36.97
C ALA A 210 5.61 -1.80 -36.15
N HIS A 211 4.44 -1.30 -36.53
CA HIS A 211 3.18 -1.67 -35.90
C HIS A 211 2.02 -1.62 -36.88
N LEU A 212 0.98 -2.40 -36.56
CA LEU A 212 -0.25 -2.51 -37.33
C LEU A 212 -1.42 -1.86 -36.57
N LEU A 213 -2.20 -1.05 -37.28
CA LEU A 213 -3.38 -0.35 -36.79
C LEU A 213 -4.62 -0.88 -37.51
N HIS A 214 -5.67 -1.23 -36.77
CA HIS A 214 -7.00 -1.48 -37.31
C HIS A 214 -7.73 -0.13 -37.40
N LEU A 215 -7.95 0.35 -38.62
CA LEU A 215 -8.68 1.58 -38.87
C LEU A 215 -10.20 1.36 -38.79
N PRO A 216 -11.00 2.42 -38.55
CA PRO A 216 -12.45 2.31 -38.49
C PRO A 216 -13.06 1.71 -39.75
N ARG A 217 -14.07 0.87 -39.54
CA ARG A 217 -14.84 0.23 -40.60
C ARG A 217 -15.93 1.16 -41.11
N VAL A 218 -15.82 1.59 -42.36
CA VAL A 218 -16.77 2.53 -42.98
C VAL A 218 -17.57 1.85 -44.11
N ASN A 219 -16.96 1.66 -45.27
CA ASN A 219 -17.65 1.26 -46.51
C ASN A 219 -17.47 -0.23 -46.88
N SER A 220 -16.93 -1.03 -45.97
CA SER A 220 -16.74 -2.48 -46.13
C SER A 220 -17.24 -3.22 -44.88
N ASP A 221 -17.42 -4.53 -44.98
CA ASP A 221 -17.53 -5.41 -43.82
C ASP A 221 -16.17 -5.72 -43.18
N HIS A 222 -15.06 -5.31 -43.80
CA HIS A 222 -13.70 -5.34 -43.24
C HIS A 222 -13.18 -3.95 -42.84
N CYS A 223 -12.36 -3.92 -41.79
CA CYS A 223 -11.53 -2.77 -41.40
C CYS A 223 -10.30 -2.67 -42.31
N PRO A 224 -9.85 -1.46 -42.72
CA PRO A 224 -8.52 -1.30 -43.29
C PRO A 224 -7.45 -1.57 -42.22
N ILE A 225 -6.39 -2.30 -42.58
CA ILE A 225 -5.23 -2.51 -41.72
C ILE A 225 -4.04 -1.68 -42.22
N LEU A 226 -3.46 -0.85 -41.35
CA LEU A 226 -2.35 0.06 -41.66
C LEU A 226 -1.08 -0.38 -40.93
N VAL A 227 -0.03 -0.72 -41.67
CA VAL A 227 1.31 -0.95 -41.14
C VAL A 227 2.14 0.32 -41.29
N ARG A 228 2.75 0.78 -40.18
CA ARG A 228 3.74 1.85 -40.18
C ARG A 228 5.09 1.31 -39.77
N LEU A 229 6.13 1.59 -40.54
CA LEU A 229 7.50 1.10 -40.24
C LEU A 229 8.26 1.98 -39.23
N ASP A 230 7.95 3.28 -39.17
CA ASP A 230 8.59 4.22 -38.26
C ASP A 230 7.60 4.71 -37.20
N SER A 231 8.04 4.80 -35.94
CA SER A 231 7.35 5.56 -34.91
C SER A 231 7.82 7.02 -34.96
N LYS A 232 6.92 8.01 -35.06
CA LYS A 232 7.24 9.46 -34.99
C LYS A 232 7.80 9.92 -33.63
N HIS A 233 8.32 9.00 -32.82
CA HIS A 233 8.60 9.20 -31.41
C HIS A 233 9.98 8.68 -31.06
N TYR A 234 11.03 9.32 -31.58
CA TYR A 234 12.37 9.09 -31.07
C TYR A 234 12.40 9.42 -29.57
N PRO A 235 12.96 8.55 -28.71
CA PRO A 235 13.23 8.91 -27.34
C PRO A 235 14.26 10.04 -27.34
N ASN A 236 14.01 11.10 -26.58
CA ASN A 236 15.02 12.12 -26.34
C ASN A 236 16.18 11.45 -25.59
N ARG A 237 17.35 11.32 -26.24
CA ARG A 237 18.52 10.63 -25.68
C ARG A 237 19.02 11.28 -24.39
N ALA A 238 18.68 12.54 -24.14
CA ALA A 238 19.07 13.28 -22.93
C ALA A 238 18.52 12.66 -21.63
N ASN A 239 17.41 11.92 -21.68
CA ASN A 239 16.70 11.43 -20.49
C ASN A 239 16.83 9.90 -20.26
N VAL A 240 17.79 9.23 -20.92
CA VAL A 240 17.99 7.78 -20.74
C VAL A 240 18.87 7.55 -19.50
N PRO A 241 18.37 6.88 -18.45
CA PRO A 241 19.16 6.62 -17.26
C PRO A 241 20.31 5.67 -17.57
N PHE A 242 21.41 5.80 -16.83
CA PHE A 242 22.53 4.88 -16.91
C PHE A 242 22.09 3.44 -16.60
N ARG A 243 22.66 2.49 -17.34
CA ARG A 243 22.45 1.05 -17.19
C ARG A 243 23.76 0.33 -17.42
N PHE A 244 24.25 -0.33 -16.38
CA PHE A 244 25.42 -1.18 -16.47
C PHE A 244 25.18 -2.32 -17.48
N GLN A 245 26.15 -2.58 -18.36
CA GLN A 245 26.08 -3.69 -19.32
C GLN A 245 27.04 -4.79 -18.88
N ALA A 246 26.51 -5.99 -18.62
CA ALA A 246 27.30 -7.10 -18.07
C ALA A 246 28.47 -7.50 -19.00
N MET A 247 28.33 -7.31 -20.31
CA MET A 247 29.38 -7.58 -21.29
C MET A 247 30.67 -6.78 -21.03
N TRP A 248 30.62 -5.65 -20.31
CA TRP A 248 31.81 -4.86 -19.99
C TRP A 248 32.84 -5.65 -19.17
N MET A 249 32.35 -6.59 -18.37
CA MET A 249 33.16 -7.46 -17.50
C MET A 249 33.97 -8.51 -18.28
N SER A 250 33.69 -8.69 -19.57
CA SER A 250 34.48 -9.59 -20.43
C SER A 250 35.84 -9.01 -20.84
N HIS A 251 36.05 -7.70 -20.68
CA HIS A 251 37.33 -7.08 -21.05
C HIS A 251 38.38 -7.31 -19.95
N PRO A 252 39.61 -7.78 -20.28
CA PRO A 252 40.65 -8.09 -19.29
C PRO A 252 40.93 -6.95 -18.31
N ASP A 253 41.08 -5.74 -18.83
CA ASP A 253 41.44 -4.55 -18.03
C ASP A 253 40.26 -3.98 -17.21
N PHE A 254 39.05 -4.52 -17.35
CA PHE A 254 37.87 -3.95 -16.70
C PHE A 254 37.96 -4.01 -15.17
N LYS A 255 38.56 -5.07 -14.62
CA LYS A 255 38.78 -5.21 -13.18
C LYS A 255 39.71 -4.13 -12.64
N GLU A 256 40.82 -3.88 -13.33
CA GLU A 256 41.78 -2.84 -12.96
C GLU A 256 41.15 -1.45 -13.08
N PHE A 257 40.44 -1.19 -14.19
CA PHE A 257 39.68 0.04 -14.41
C PHE A 257 38.72 0.36 -13.26
N VAL A 258 37.90 -0.62 -12.84
CA VAL A 258 36.97 -0.45 -11.72
C VAL A 258 37.72 -0.22 -10.42
N THR A 259 38.78 -0.99 -10.15
CA THR A 259 39.56 -0.90 -8.90
C THR A 259 40.20 0.48 -8.76
N ASN A 260 40.85 0.98 -9.80
CA ASN A 260 41.54 2.28 -9.77
C ASN A 260 40.57 3.44 -9.49
N ILE A 261 39.42 3.46 -10.17
CA ILE A 261 38.43 4.52 -9.99
C ILE A 261 37.73 4.38 -8.64
N TRP A 262 37.40 3.16 -8.22
CA TRP A 262 36.76 2.90 -6.94
C TRP A 262 37.63 3.34 -5.79
N SER A 263 38.91 2.94 -5.76
CA SER A 263 39.87 3.26 -4.70
C SER A 263 40.22 4.74 -4.62
N SER A 264 40.21 5.47 -5.75
CA SER A 264 40.49 6.92 -5.80
C SER A 264 39.41 7.81 -5.17
N GLY A 265 38.35 7.23 -4.61
CA GLY A 265 37.20 7.98 -4.12
C GLY A 265 36.97 7.95 -2.63
N ASP A 266 36.42 9.05 -2.12
CA ASP A 266 35.99 9.16 -0.75
C ASP A 266 34.52 8.77 -0.59
N GLY A 267 34.17 8.31 0.62
CA GLY A 267 32.81 7.95 1.01
C GLY A 267 32.45 6.49 0.77
N HIS A 268 31.22 6.16 1.14
CA HIS A 268 30.69 4.80 1.09
C HIS A 268 30.39 4.30 -0.33
N ALA A 269 29.97 3.03 -0.44
CA ALA A 269 29.71 2.35 -1.71
C ALA A 269 28.73 3.09 -2.65
N VAL A 270 27.79 3.88 -2.11
CA VAL A 270 26.85 4.64 -2.94
C VAL A 270 27.56 5.79 -3.67
N HIS A 271 28.45 6.52 -3.00
CA HIS A 271 29.25 7.60 -3.60
C HIS A 271 30.25 7.06 -4.62
N ARG A 272 30.96 5.97 -4.28
CA ARG A 272 31.93 5.34 -5.17
C ARG A 272 31.28 4.76 -6.43
N SER A 273 30.12 4.12 -6.31
CA SER A 273 29.37 3.63 -7.48
C SER A 273 28.84 4.76 -8.36
N ALA A 274 28.36 5.87 -7.78
CA ALA A 274 27.96 7.05 -8.56
C ALA A 274 29.11 7.63 -9.39
N ARG A 275 30.33 7.66 -8.85
CA ARG A 275 31.54 8.12 -9.56
C ARG A 275 31.93 7.27 -10.76
N LEU A 276 31.59 5.97 -10.75
CA LEU A 276 31.86 5.07 -11.88
C LEU A 276 30.98 5.35 -13.10
N VAL A 277 29.83 6.01 -12.94
CA VAL A 277 28.83 6.16 -14.01
C VAL A 277 29.39 6.87 -15.24
N ALA A 278 30.00 8.05 -15.08
CA ALA A 278 30.53 8.82 -16.20
C ALA A 278 31.74 8.14 -16.88
N PRO A 279 32.76 7.67 -16.14
CA PRO A 279 33.86 6.88 -16.71
C PRO A 279 33.40 5.63 -17.44
N LEU A 280 32.42 4.88 -16.91
CA LEU A 280 31.86 3.70 -17.59
C LEU A 280 31.15 4.07 -18.90
N GLY A 281 30.53 5.24 -18.96
CA GLY A 281 29.97 5.79 -20.20
C GLY A 281 31.04 5.99 -21.27
N ILE A 282 32.18 6.58 -20.90
CA ILE A 282 33.34 6.79 -21.80
C ILE A 282 33.97 5.45 -22.19
N TRP A 283 34.16 4.55 -21.21
CA TRP A 283 34.68 3.21 -21.42
C TRP A 283 33.87 2.44 -22.46
N ASN A 284 32.54 2.43 -22.31
CA ASN A 284 31.66 1.78 -23.26
C ASN A 284 31.80 2.37 -24.68
N GLN A 285 31.92 3.69 -24.81
CA GLN A 285 32.06 4.32 -26.12
C GLN A 285 33.40 3.99 -26.79
N ARG A 286 34.51 4.03 -26.04
CA ARG A 286 35.86 3.83 -26.56
C ARG A 286 36.18 2.36 -26.81
N ILE A 287 35.88 1.49 -25.84
CA ILE A 287 36.28 0.08 -25.85
C ILE A 287 35.28 -0.78 -26.62
N PHE A 288 33.99 -0.66 -26.34
CA PHE A 288 32.97 -1.51 -26.95
C PHE A 288 32.36 -0.88 -28.21
N GLY A 289 31.98 0.39 -28.14
CA GLY A 289 31.29 1.09 -29.22
C GLY A 289 30.00 0.38 -29.65
N CYS A 290 29.74 0.33 -30.96
CA CYS A 290 28.67 -0.48 -31.51
C CYS A 290 29.17 -1.90 -31.82
N ILE A 291 28.94 -2.85 -30.90
CA ILE A 291 29.36 -4.26 -31.05
C ILE A 291 28.83 -4.89 -32.34
N PHE A 292 27.63 -4.50 -32.80
CA PHE A 292 27.02 -5.00 -34.03
C PHE A 292 27.81 -4.58 -35.28
N THR A 293 28.25 -3.31 -35.33
CA THR A 293 29.06 -2.80 -36.43
C THR A 293 30.45 -3.44 -36.43
N LYS A 294 31.06 -3.59 -35.24
CA LYS A 294 32.36 -4.28 -35.10
C LYS A 294 32.28 -5.73 -35.60
N LYS A 295 31.22 -6.45 -35.26
CA LYS A 295 30.97 -7.83 -35.72
C LYS A 295 30.93 -7.91 -37.25
N ILE A 296 30.20 -6.99 -37.91
CA ILE A 296 30.12 -6.94 -39.38
C ILE A 296 31.49 -6.67 -39.99
N HIS A 297 32.25 -5.70 -39.46
CA HIS A 297 33.59 -5.37 -39.95
C HIS A 297 34.58 -6.54 -39.78
N LEU A 298 34.53 -7.25 -38.65
CA LEU A 298 35.38 -8.42 -38.42
C LEU A 298 35.08 -9.56 -39.38
N LEU A 299 33.81 -9.87 -39.60
CA LEU A 299 33.41 -10.87 -40.60
C LEU A 299 33.87 -10.49 -42.01
N ALA A 300 33.76 -9.21 -42.39
CA ALA A 300 34.26 -8.74 -43.67
C ALA A 300 35.79 -8.88 -43.80
N ARG A 301 36.54 -8.60 -42.72
CA ARG A 301 38.00 -8.80 -42.69
C ARG A 301 38.39 -10.28 -42.76
N LEU A 302 37.72 -11.14 -41.99
CA LEU A 302 37.93 -12.59 -42.02
C LEU A 302 37.67 -13.14 -43.42
N ALA A 303 36.55 -12.77 -44.04
CA ALA A 303 36.22 -13.19 -45.40
C ALA A 303 37.27 -12.72 -46.43
N GLY A 304 37.81 -11.51 -46.27
CA GLY A 304 38.89 -11.00 -47.12
C GLY A 304 40.20 -11.78 -46.96
N ILE A 305 40.58 -12.11 -45.73
CA ILE A 305 41.78 -12.90 -45.41
C ILE A 305 41.66 -14.32 -45.95
N GLN A 306 40.53 -14.99 -45.69
CA GLN A 306 40.26 -16.35 -46.14
C GLN A 306 40.30 -16.46 -47.66
N LYS A 307 39.69 -15.51 -48.38
CA LYS A 307 39.79 -15.45 -49.85
C LYS A 307 41.23 -15.38 -50.35
N LYS A 308 42.07 -14.59 -49.68
CA LYS A 308 43.49 -14.45 -50.04
C LYS A 308 44.31 -15.71 -49.70
N LEU A 309 44.05 -16.32 -48.55
CA LEU A 309 44.68 -17.58 -48.13
C LEU A 309 44.32 -18.78 -49.03
N CYS A 310 43.17 -18.75 -49.71
CA CYS A 310 42.83 -19.77 -50.72
C CYS A 310 43.74 -19.73 -51.96
N HIS A 311 44.41 -18.60 -52.24
CA HIS A 311 45.22 -18.42 -53.45
C HIS A 311 46.71 -18.48 -53.14
N GLU A 312 47.12 -18.08 -51.93
CA GLU A 312 48.52 -17.99 -51.53
C GLU A 312 48.67 -18.27 -50.02
N HIS A 313 49.62 -19.14 -49.65
CA HIS A 313 49.93 -19.38 -48.25
C HIS A 313 50.69 -18.19 -47.65
N ASN A 314 50.14 -17.59 -46.59
CA ASN A 314 50.76 -16.46 -45.92
C ASN A 314 50.68 -16.65 -44.38
N PRO A 315 51.82 -16.96 -43.72
CA PRO A 315 51.83 -17.23 -42.28
C PRO A 315 51.31 -16.08 -41.41
N PHE A 316 51.53 -14.83 -41.83
CA PHE A 316 51.00 -13.66 -41.14
C PHE A 316 49.47 -13.61 -41.21
N LEU A 317 48.90 -13.85 -42.40
CA LEU A 317 47.45 -13.87 -42.59
C LEU A 317 46.78 -15.05 -41.87
N SER A 318 47.42 -16.22 -41.81
CA SER A 318 46.92 -17.37 -41.03
C SER A 318 46.92 -17.08 -39.52
N LYS A 319 47.97 -16.43 -39.00
CA LYS A 319 48.00 -15.99 -37.60
C LYS A 319 46.93 -14.95 -37.32
N LEU A 320 46.77 -13.97 -38.22
CA LEU A 320 45.74 -12.94 -38.12
C LEU A 320 44.32 -13.53 -38.20
N GLU A 321 44.08 -14.54 -39.02
CA GLU A 321 42.79 -15.25 -39.06
C GLU A 321 42.45 -15.88 -37.71
N VAL A 322 43.41 -16.57 -37.07
CA VAL A 322 43.22 -17.14 -35.73
C VAL A 322 42.92 -16.06 -34.69
N GLU A 323 43.64 -14.93 -34.74
CA GLU A 323 43.41 -13.79 -33.83
C GLU A 323 42.02 -13.17 -34.05
N LEU A 324 41.65 -12.82 -35.29
CA LEU A 324 40.35 -12.23 -35.60
C LEU A 324 39.18 -13.20 -35.33
N THR A 325 39.41 -14.51 -35.45
CA THR A 325 38.41 -15.54 -35.09
C THR A 325 38.19 -15.58 -33.58
N LYS A 326 39.24 -15.42 -32.76
CA LYS A 326 39.12 -15.26 -31.31
C LYS A 326 38.35 -13.99 -30.95
N ASP A 327 38.69 -12.86 -31.58
CA ASP A 327 37.98 -11.59 -31.38
C ASP A 327 36.49 -11.68 -31.78
N TYR A 328 36.20 -12.38 -32.86
CA TYR A 328 34.84 -12.64 -33.32
C TYR A 328 34.04 -13.47 -32.30
N ASN A 329 34.63 -14.56 -31.78
CA ASN A 329 33.99 -15.38 -30.75
C ASN A 329 33.74 -14.59 -29.45
N LEU A 330 34.69 -13.78 -29.02
CA LEU A 330 34.52 -12.89 -27.87
C LEU A 330 33.36 -11.89 -28.09
N LEU A 331 33.24 -11.31 -29.29
CA LEU A 331 32.10 -10.45 -29.63
C LEU A 331 30.76 -11.18 -29.64
N LEU A 332 30.72 -12.45 -30.04
CA LEU A 332 29.51 -13.26 -29.97
C LEU A 332 29.06 -13.47 -28.51
N ASP A 333 30.00 -13.80 -27.62
CA ASP A 333 29.70 -13.96 -26.18
C ASP A 333 29.24 -12.63 -25.55
N GLN A 334 29.84 -11.50 -25.96
CA GLN A 334 29.41 -10.16 -25.54
C GLN A 334 28.00 -9.81 -26.03
N GLU A 335 27.69 -10.09 -27.29
CA GLU A 335 26.36 -9.88 -27.87
C GLU A 335 25.30 -10.74 -27.18
N GLU A 336 25.62 -12.00 -26.90
CA GLU A 336 24.74 -12.89 -26.14
C GLU A 336 24.47 -12.34 -24.75
N THR A 337 25.51 -11.99 -24.00
CA THR A 337 25.40 -11.41 -22.66
C THR A 337 24.51 -10.15 -22.67
N PHE A 338 24.70 -9.29 -23.67
CA PHE A 338 23.91 -8.07 -23.85
C PHE A 338 22.42 -8.36 -24.07
N TRP A 339 22.08 -9.34 -24.91
CA TRP A 339 20.68 -9.69 -25.19
C TRP A 339 20.04 -10.50 -24.07
N LEU A 340 20.78 -11.40 -23.41
CA LEU A 340 20.33 -12.15 -22.25
C LEU A 340 19.95 -11.20 -21.12
N GLN A 341 20.81 -10.23 -20.80
CA GLN A 341 20.53 -9.21 -19.79
C GLN A 341 19.23 -8.44 -20.09
N LYS A 342 18.97 -8.13 -21.37
CA LYS A 342 17.80 -7.35 -21.81
C LYS A 342 16.51 -8.17 -21.92
N SER A 343 16.58 -9.44 -22.32
CA SER A 343 15.41 -10.30 -22.52
C SER A 343 14.73 -10.65 -21.21
N ARG A 344 15.51 -10.80 -20.12
CA ARG A 344 15.08 -11.27 -18.79
C ARG A 344 14.51 -12.69 -18.79
N ASN A 345 14.81 -13.50 -19.81
CA ASN A 345 14.43 -14.91 -19.85
C ASN A 345 15.37 -15.71 -18.94
N THR A 346 14.80 -16.52 -18.03
CA THR A 346 15.55 -17.32 -17.03
C THR A 346 15.40 -18.83 -17.22
N TRP A 347 14.64 -19.27 -18.24
CA TRP A 347 14.28 -20.67 -18.46
C TRP A 347 15.16 -21.38 -19.51
N LEU A 348 15.90 -20.62 -20.32
CA LEU A 348 16.92 -21.18 -21.19
C LEU A 348 18.11 -21.59 -20.32
N LYS A 349 18.42 -22.90 -20.24
CA LYS A 349 19.67 -23.38 -19.62
C LYS A 349 20.85 -22.90 -20.49
N GLU A 350 21.97 -22.54 -19.87
CA GLU A 350 23.15 -21.84 -20.44
C GLU A 350 23.94 -22.62 -21.53
N GLY A 351 23.27 -23.40 -22.40
CA GLY A 351 23.91 -24.24 -23.42
C GLY A 351 23.73 -23.79 -24.87
N ASP A 352 22.68 -23.03 -25.21
CA ASP A 352 22.40 -22.61 -26.59
C ASP A 352 22.58 -21.09 -26.78
N ARG A 353 23.53 -20.72 -27.66
CA ARG A 353 23.82 -19.33 -28.09
C ARG A 353 22.69 -18.74 -28.94
N ASN A 354 21.51 -18.55 -28.37
CA ASN A 354 20.33 -18.08 -29.12
C ASN A 354 20.11 -16.56 -29.01
N THR A 355 21.08 -15.79 -29.49
CA THR A 355 21.02 -14.31 -29.50
C THR A 355 19.80 -13.78 -30.26
N ARG A 356 19.40 -14.47 -31.34
CA ARG A 356 18.21 -14.15 -32.15
C ARG A 356 16.92 -14.24 -31.33
N PHE A 357 16.75 -15.32 -30.57
CA PHE A 357 15.60 -15.50 -29.68
C PHE A 357 15.54 -14.41 -28.60
N PHE A 358 16.67 -14.11 -27.94
CA PHE A 358 16.72 -13.08 -26.89
C PHE A 358 16.45 -11.68 -27.44
N HIS A 359 16.97 -11.36 -28.62
CA HIS A 359 16.71 -10.10 -29.30
C HIS A 359 15.23 -9.97 -29.67
N LEU A 360 14.66 -10.98 -30.33
CA LEU A 360 13.24 -11.01 -30.70
C LEU A 360 12.33 -10.86 -29.47
N SER A 361 12.59 -11.65 -28.42
CA SER A 361 11.87 -11.56 -27.14
C SER A 361 11.89 -10.15 -26.56
N THR A 362 13.05 -9.48 -26.65
CA THR A 362 13.22 -8.09 -26.21
C THR A 362 12.37 -7.14 -27.05
N VAL A 363 12.37 -7.27 -28.38
CA VAL A 363 11.60 -6.41 -29.29
C VAL A 363 10.10 -6.58 -29.08
N VAL A 364 9.61 -7.82 -28.98
CA VAL A 364 8.19 -8.12 -28.72
C VAL A 364 7.77 -7.56 -27.37
N ARG A 365 8.57 -7.76 -26.31
CA ARG A 365 8.28 -7.22 -24.97
C ARG A 365 8.27 -5.70 -24.93
N ARG A 366 9.23 -5.03 -25.60
CA ARG A 366 9.24 -3.55 -25.72
C ARG A 366 7.97 -3.04 -26.36
N ARG A 367 7.48 -3.72 -27.40
CA ARG A 367 6.21 -3.38 -28.05
C ARG A 367 5.03 -3.54 -27.12
N ARG A 368 4.89 -4.69 -26.45
CA ARG A 368 3.81 -4.93 -25.48
C ARG A 368 3.79 -3.88 -24.35
N ASN A 369 4.97 -3.41 -23.93
CA ASN A 369 5.11 -2.40 -22.89
C ASN A 369 4.97 -0.95 -23.39
N LYS A 370 4.89 -0.71 -24.70
CA LYS A 370 4.77 0.63 -25.27
C LYS A 370 3.34 1.11 -25.12
N LEU A 371 3.16 2.19 -24.36
CA LEU A 371 1.89 2.89 -24.26
C LEU A 371 1.70 3.76 -25.50
N GLU A 372 0.59 3.55 -26.21
CA GLU A 372 0.24 4.35 -27.40
C GLU A 372 -0.61 5.56 -27.08
N GLY A 373 -1.41 5.44 -26.03
CA GLY A 373 -2.26 6.48 -25.50
C GLY A 373 -2.83 6.05 -24.15
N LEU A 374 -3.42 7.01 -23.45
CA LEU A 374 -4.14 6.79 -22.21
C LEU A 374 -5.43 7.61 -22.26
N HIS A 375 -6.49 7.10 -21.66
CA HIS A 375 -7.65 7.94 -21.35
C HIS A 375 -7.32 8.88 -20.20
N ASP A 376 -7.71 10.15 -20.35
CA ASP A 376 -7.72 11.10 -19.24
C ASP A 376 -8.96 10.93 -18.34
N ASP A 377 -9.10 11.80 -17.35
CA ASP A 377 -10.19 11.76 -16.37
C ASP A 377 -11.56 12.08 -17.00
N PHE A 378 -11.60 12.70 -18.18
CA PHE A 378 -12.82 12.97 -18.96
C PHE A 378 -13.19 11.83 -19.90
N GLY A 379 -12.33 10.81 -20.01
CA GLY A 379 -12.53 9.68 -20.91
C GLY A 379 -12.03 9.94 -22.33
N ASP A 380 -11.28 11.01 -22.58
CA ASP A 380 -10.73 11.32 -23.90
C ASP A 380 -9.43 10.56 -24.15
N TRP A 381 -9.28 10.01 -25.37
CA TRP A 381 -8.09 9.23 -25.74
C TRP A 381 -6.92 10.13 -26.10
N VAL A 382 -5.91 10.18 -25.24
CA VAL A 382 -4.74 11.05 -25.38
C VAL A 382 -3.53 10.25 -25.85
N THR A 383 -2.97 10.62 -27.02
CA THR A 383 -1.76 9.98 -27.59
C THR A 383 -0.51 10.87 -27.50
N GLU A 384 -0.64 12.11 -27.07
CA GLU A 384 0.48 13.06 -26.98
C GLU A 384 1.35 12.77 -25.75
N LYS A 385 2.69 12.72 -25.91
CA LYS A 385 3.63 12.35 -24.85
C LYS A 385 3.56 13.25 -23.61
N GLN A 386 3.47 14.56 -23.79
CA GLN A 386 3.49 15.51 -22.68
C GLN A 386 2.21 15.39 -21.84
N SER A 387 1.07 15.27 -22.53
CA SER A 387 -0.25 15.07 -21.92
C SER A 387 -0.34 13.71 -21.22
N MET A 388 0.16 12.62 -21.84
CA MET A 388 0.28 11.31 -21.17
C MET A 388 1.18 11.36 -19.93
N LYS A 389 2.30 12.10 -19.97
CA LYS A 389 3.16 12.30 -18.79
C LYS A 389 2.41 12.98 -17.67
N HIS A 390 1.58 13.99 -17.98
CA HIS A 390 0.76 14.68 -16.99
C HIS A 390 -0.28 13.75 -16.36
N ILE A 391 -0.99 12.96 -17.16
CA ILE A 391 -1.94 11.93 -16.68
C ILE A 391 -1.25 10.98 -15.69
N ILE A 392 -0.07 10.47 -16.05
CA ILE A 392 0.70 9.54 -15.20
C ILE A 392 1.11 10.21 -13.89
N ILE A 393 1.64 11.44 -13.94
CA ILE A 393 2.10 12.17 -12.75
C ILE A 393 0.92 12.44 -11.81
N ASN A 394 -0.18 13.00 -12.33
CA ASN A 394 -1.36 13.33 -11.53
C ASN A 394 -1.94 12.08 -10.86
N TYR A 395 -2.00 10.95 -11.59
CA TYR A 395 -2.45 9.68 -11.04
C TYR A 395 -1.64 9.23 -9.82
N PHE A 396 -0.30 9.30 -9.89
CA PHE A 396 0.55 8.90 -8.76
C PHE A 396 0.61 9.93 -7.65
N GLN A 397 0.55 11.23 -7.95
CA GLN A 397 0.41 12.27 -6.94
C GLN A 397 -0.89 12.07 -6.15
N GLY A 398 -2.02 11.88 -6.83
CA GLY A 398 -3.29 11.56 -6.15
C GLY A 398 -3.27 10.24 -5.39
N LEU A 399 -2.47 9.26 -5.82
CA LEU A 399 -2.37 7.97 -5.13
C LEU A 399 -1.50 8.02 -3.87
N PHE A 400 -0.39 8.77 -3.90
CA PHE A 400 0.62 8.80 -2.85
C PHE A 400 0.51 10.01 -1.91
N CYS A 401 -0.32 11.00 -2.22
CA CYS A 401 -0.64 12.09 -1.31
C CYS A 401 -1.69 11.66 -0.28
N THR A 402 -1.56 12.18 0.94
CA THR A 402 -2.46 11.90 2.07
C THR A 402 -3.83 12.52 1.83
N SER A 403 -4.91 11.79 2.12
CA SER A 403 -6.27 12.35 2.26
C SER A 403 -6.47 12.90 3.68
N ASP A 404 -7.16 14.04 3.84
CA ASP A 404 -7.38 14.75 5.13
C ASP A 404 -8.15 13.97 6.21
N LEU A 405 -8.53 12.72 5.96
CA LEU A 405 -9.12 11.82 6.94
C LEU A 405 -8.03 11.31 7.91
N VAL A 406 -7.76 12.08 8.97
CA VAL A 406 -7.03 11.61 10.15
C VAL A 406 -7.95 10.64 10.89
N GLY A 407 -7.84 9.35 10.59
CA GLY A 407 -8.47 8.31 11.40
C GLY A 407 -8.01 8.42 12.85
N ASP A 408 -8.93 8.28 13.81
CA ASP A 408 -8.58 8.24 15.22
C ASP A 408 -7.92 6.88 15.54
N TYR A 409 -6.60 6.83 15.44
CA TYR A 409 -5.80 5.63 15.69
C TYR A 409 -5.77 5.21 17.17
N ALA A 410 -6.45 5.94 18.06
CA ALA A 410 -6.53 5.67 19.50
C ALA A 410 -7.24 4.35 19.85
N LEU A 411 -7.86 3.67 18.88
CA LEU A 411 -8.67 2.46 19.06
C LEU A 411 -8.01 1.20 18.47
N LEU A 412 -6.67 1.06 18.48
CA LEU A 412 -6.00 -0.19 18.10
C LEU A 412 -5.75 -1.07 19.36
N PRO A 413 -6.70 -1.91 19.81
CA PRO A 413 -6.48 -2.81 20.93
C PRO A 413 -5.48 -3.89 20.55
N GLN A 414 -4.37 -4.02 21.29
CA GLN A 414 -3.50 -5.22 21.42
C GLN A 414 -3.57 -6.20 20.23
N LEU A 415 -3.26 -5.70 19.02
CA LEU A 415 -3.58 -6.42 17.78
C LEU A 415 -2.68 -7.62 17.55
N TYR A 416 -1.51 -7.64 18.18
CA TYR A 416 -0.50 -8.66 17.96
C TYR A 416 -0.05 -9.29 19.28
N PRO A 417 0.35 -10.56 19.27
CA PRO A 417 0.93 -11.21 20.44
C PRO A 417 2.32 -10.66 20.80
N SER A 418 2.76 -10.90 22.03
CA SER A 418 4.10 -10.54 22.49
C SER A 418 5.17 -11.43 21.88
N LEU A 419 6.27 -10.79 21.44
CA LEU A 419 7.47 -11.48 21.02
C LEU A 419 8.30 -11.85 22.25
N GLU A 420 9.02 -12.97 22.15
CA GLU A 420 9.93 -13.43 23.18
C GLU A 420 11.22 -12.59 23.17
N GLU A 421 11.96 -12.58 24.28
CA GLU A 421 13.19 -11.79 24.41
C GLU A 421 14.25 -12.18 23.37
N ALA A 422 14.38 -13.47 23.08
CA ALA A 422 15.26 -13.96 22.03
C ALA A 422 14.89 -13.44 20.62
N ASP A 423 13.58 -13.28 20.32
CA ASP A 423 13.13 -12.71 19.05
C ASP A 423 13.49 -11.22 18.98
N LEU A 424 13.29 -10.49 20.08
CA LEU A 424 13.61 -9.06 20.17
C LEU A 424 15.12 -8.81 20.02
N GLU A 425 15.95 -9.61 20.69
CA GLU A 425 17.40 -9.59 20.52
C GLU A 425 17.80 -9.87 19.08
N GLY A 426 17.17 -10.85 18.42
CA GLY A 426 17.40 -11.14 17.00
C GLY A 426 17.02 -10.00 16.04
N LEU A 427 16.02 -9.18 16.41
CA LEU A 427 15.60 -8.00 15.66
C LEU A 427 16.55 -6.81 15.82
N THR A 428 17.11 -6.61 17.03
CA THR A 428 17.90 -5.43 17.40
C THR A 428 19.42 -5.66 17.35
N CYS A 429 19.88 -6.91 17.24
CA CYS A 429 21.31 -7.21 17.22
C CYS A 429 22.07 -6.43 16.13
N PRO A 430 23.36 -6.12 16.31
CA PRO A 430 24.17 -5.49 15.26
C PRO A 430 24.20 -6.31 13.97
N VAL A 431 24.29 -5.66 12.82
CA VAL A 431 24.37 -6.39 11.54
C VAL A 431 25.76 -7.01 11.40
N SER A 432 25.86 -8.34 11.34
CA SER A 432 27.14 -9.01 11.08
C SER A 432 27.54 -8.91 9.60
N ILE A 433 28.86 -8.90 9.36
CA ILE A 433 29.45 -8.89 8.01
C ILE A 433 28.93 -10.05 7.16
N GLU A 434 28.84 -11.25 7.76
CA GLU A 434 28.30 -12.43 7.08
C GLU A 434 26.86 -12.22 6.61
N LYS A 435 26.01 -11.58 7.42
CA LYS A 435 24.61 -11.29 7.07
C LYS A 435 24.52 -10.27 5.94
N ILE A 436 25.44 -9.31 5.88
CA ILE A 436 25.56 -8.35 4.78
C ILE A 436 25.92 -9.09 3.49
N LYS A 437 27.00 -9.90 3.52
CA LYS A 437 27.44 -10.70 2.37
C LYS A 437 26.31 -11.62 1.88
N ASN A 438 25.70 -12.40 2.77
CA ASN A 438 24.60 -13.29 2.42
C ASN A 438 23.41 -12.53 1.80
N SER A 439 23.13 -11.31 2.26
CA SER A 439 22.07 -10.47 1.69
C SER A 439 22.39 -10.00 0.26
N VAL A 440 23.64 -9.61 -0.01
CA VAL A 440 24.11 -9.24 -1.35
C VAL A 440 24.06 -10.43 -2.31
N PHE A 441 24.59 -11.58 -1.91
CA PHE A 441 24.67 -12.78 -2.75
C PHE A 441 23.31 -13.47 -2.97
N ALA A 442 22.37 -13.29 -2.05
CA ALA A 442 21.02 -13.81 -2.24
C ALA A 442 20.20 -13.00 -3.28
N ILE A 443 20.66 -11.81 -3.72
CA ILE A 443 19.99 -11.05 -4.79
C ILE A 443 20.39 -11.68 -6.13
N GLY A 444 19.41 -12.01 -6.98
CA GLY A 444 19.73 -12.56 -8.30
C GLY A 444 20.63 -11.63 -9.13
N ARG A 445 21.69 -12.19 -9.72
CA ARG A 445 22.78 -11.47 -10.43
C ARG A 445 22.28 -10.32 -11.31
N LEU A 446 21.41 -10.61 -12.27
CA LEU A 446 20.94 -9.64 -13.27
C LEU A 446 19.63 -8.94 -12.89
N LYS A 447 19.24 -8.91 -11.61
CA LYS A 447 18.01 -8.19 -11.18
C LYS A 447 18.13 -6.69 -11.53
N THR A 448 17.01 -6.11 -11.98
CA THR A 448 16.98 -4.72 -12.50
C THR A 448 17.39 -3.72 -11.41
N PRO A 449 18.38 -2.86 -11.67
CA PRO A 449 18.84 -1.84 -10.73
C PRO A 449 17.94 -0.60 -10.74
N GLY A 450 18.18 0.33 -9.81
CA GLY A 450 17.43 1.57 -9.68
C GLY A 450 18.00 2.69 -10.56
N PRO A 451 17.84 3.96 -10.16
CA PRO A 451 18.52 5.08 -10.81
C PRO A 451 20.04 4.91 -10.99
N ASP A 452 20.71 4.24 -10.03
CA ASP A 452 22.16 3.99 -10.04
C ASP A 452 22.65 3.15 -11.23
N GLY A 453 21.77 2.32 -11.81
CA GLY A 453 22.07 1.47 -12.95
C GLY A 453 22.96 0.25 -12.66
N PHE A 454 23.34 -0.04 -11.42
CA PHE A 454 24.24 -1.15 -11.07
C PHE A 454 23.50 -2.40 -10.56
N PRO A 455 23.49 -3.52 -11.32
CA PRO A 455 22.88 -4.78 -10.88
C PRO A 455 23.70 -5.46 -9.79
N ALA A 456 23.10 -6.44 -9.09
CA ALA A 456 23.78 -7.21 -8.04
C ALA A 456 25.03 -7.95 -8.54
N LEU A 457 25.04 -8.37 -9.82
CA LEU A 457 26.19 -8.96 -10.50
C LEU A 457 27.47 -8.15 -10.26
N PHE A 458 27.41 -6.82 -10.39
CA PHE A 458 28.58 -5.96 -10.23
C PHE A 458 29.17 -6.09 -8.81
N TYR A 459 28.35 -5.97 -7.78
CA TYR A 459 28.81 -6.05 -6.39
C TYR A 459 29.24 -7.47 -5.97
N GLN A 460 28.65 -8.50 -6.58
CA GLN A 460 29.00 -9.89 -6.30
C GLN A 460 30.37 -10.27 -6.87
N ASP A 461 30.63 -9.91 -8.13
CA ASP A 461 31.87 -10.28 -8.82
C ASP A 461 33.05 -9.38 -8.42
N TYR A 462 32.78 -8.12 -8.04
CA TYR A 462 33.77 -7.18 -7.49
C TYR A 462 33.71 -7.06 -5.98
N TRP A 463 33.21 -8.09 -5.28
CA TRP A 463 33.09 -8.07 -3.82
C TRP A 463 34.42 -7.75 -3.13
N GLY A 464 35.54 -8.29 -3.60
CA GLY A 464 36.87 -8.00 -3.04
C GLY A 464 37.36 -6.56 -3.20
N VAL A 465 36.69 -5.73 -4.02
CA VAL A 465 36.99 -4.30 -4.19
C VAL A 465 36.01 -3.44 -3.41
N CYS A 466 34.73 -3.81 -3.37
CA CYS A 466 33.67 -2.98 -2.79
C CYS A 466 33.17 -3.42 -1.42
N SER A 467 33.63 -4.56 -0.87
CA SER A 467 33.09 -5.14 0.37
C SER A 467 33.10 -4.17 1.54
N ASP A 468 34.23 -3.52 1.78
CA ASP A 468 34.44 -2.73 3.00
C ASP A 468 33.56 -1.49 2.98
N ASP A 469 33.43 -0.85 1.82
CA ASP A 469 32.54 0.30 1.63
C ASP A 469 31.05 -0.08 1.71
N ILE A 470 30.67 -1.30 1.28
CA ILE A 470 29.29 -1.81 1.42
C ILE A 470 29.00 -2.17 2.88
N ILE A 471 29.96 -2.80 3.57
CA ILE A 471 29.83 -3.19 4.97
C ILE A 471 29.67 -1.94 5.83
N SER A 472 30.58 -0.96 5.69
CA SER A 472 30.49 0.32 6.37
C SER A 472 29.17 1.01 6.05
N PHE A 473 28.80 1.14 4.77
CA PHE A 473 27.52 1.73 4.36
C PHE A 473 26.31 1.11 5.09
N VAL A 474 26.21 -0.22 5.06
CA VAL A 474 25.07 -0.92 5.65
C VAL A 474 25.10 -0.77 7.17
N GLN A 475 26.26 -0.94 7.81
CA GLN A 475 26.37 -0.76 9.25
C GLN A 475 25.97 0.65 9.68
N ASP A 476 26.42 1.67 8.96
CA ASP A 476 26.06 3.06 9.23
C ASP A 476 24.55 3.26 9.12
N CYS A 477 23.89 2.76 8.06
CA CYS A 477 22.44 2.85 7.94
C CYS A 477 21.67 2.23 9.13
N PHE A 478 22.16 1.12 9.69
CA PHE A 478 21.52 0.48 10.84
C PHE A 478 21.90 1.15 12.18
N ASN A 479 23.10 1.72 12.29
CA ASN A 479 23.57 2.40 13.49
C ASN A 479 22.94 3.79 13.64
N THR A 480 22.83 4.55 12.54
CA THR A 480 22.23 5.90 12.52
C THR A 480 20.72 5.87 12.32
N ALA A 481 20.17 4.73 11.86
CA ALA A 481 18.79 4.59 11.41
C ALA A 481 18.42 5.59 10.29
N THR A 482 19.39 5.98 9.45
CA THR A 482 19.20 6.89 8.31
C THR A 482 19.60 6.24 6.99
N LEU A 483 18.91 6.61 5.91
CA LEU A 483 19.24 6.25 4.54
C LEU A 483 19.60 7.53 3.76
N PRO A 484 20.60 7.52 2.88
CA PRO A 484 20.89 8.67 2.02
C PRO A 484 19.71 8.98 1.08
N ASP A 485 19.41 10.26 0.86
CA ASP A 485 18.24 10.70 0.09
C ASP A 485 18.21 10.12 -1.34
N HIS A 486 19.35 10.17 -2.04
CA HIS A 486 19.50 9.64 -3.41
C HIS A 486 19.28 8.12 -3.51
N LEU A 487 19.44 7.38 -2.40
CA LEU A 487 19.20 5.94 -2.38
C LEU A 487 17.69 5.63 -2.32
N ASN A 488 16.89 6.58 -1.84
CA ASN A 488 15.44 6.49 -1.80
C ASN A 488 14.78 6.88 -3.15
N GLU A 489 15.55 7.47 -4.07
CA GLU A 489 15.10 7.68 -5.45
C GLU A 489 14.84 6.36 -6.16
N THR A 490 13.71 6.29 -6.88
CA THR A 490 13.23 5.07 -7.51
C THR A 490 12.68 5.37 -8.90
N LEU A 491 12.97 4.51 -9.86
CA LEU A 491 12.33 4.58 -11.19
C LEU A 491 11.06 3.73 -11.18
N ILE A 492 9.92 4.33 -11.55
CA ILE A 492 8.65 3.60 -11.67
C ILE A 492 8.52 3.10 -13.11
N ALA A 493 8.56 1.78 -13.28
CA ALA A 493 8.26 1.12 -14.54
C ALA A 493 6.79 0.70 -14.58
N LEU A 494 6.06 1.13 -15.61
CA LEU A 494 4.65 0.75 -15.81
C LEU A 494 4.57 -0.56 -16.61
N VAL A 495 4.04 -1.60 -15.97
CA VAL A 495 3.87 -2.92 -16.60
C VAL A 495 2.39 -3.18 -16.88
N PRO A 496 2.00 -3.47 -18.13
CA PRO A 496 0.61 -3.78 -18.46
C PRO A 496 0.04 -5.01 -17.70
N LYS A 497 -1.15 -4.87 -17.10
CA LYS A 497 -1.93 -6.00 -16.53
C LYS A 497 -2.70 -6.76 -17.60
N VAL A 498 -3.11 -6.04 -18.64
CA VAL A 498 -3.88 -6.53 -19.80
C VAL A 498 -3.07 -6.30 -21.07
N GLU A 499 -3.45 -6.93 -22.17
CA GLU A 499 -2.72 -6.79 -23.45
C GLU A 499 -2.70 -5.36 -23.97
N ARG A 500 -3.78 -4.60 -23.76
CA ARG A 500 -3.95 -3.21 -24.22
C ARG A 500 -4.38 -2.32 -23.08
N PRO A 501 -3.43 -1.77 -22.31
CA PRO A 501 -3.77 -0.84 -21.24
C PRO A 501 -4.22 0.49 -21.87
N MET A 502 -5.46 0.88 -21.58
CA MET A 502 -6.03 2.17 -21.96
C MET A 502 -6.13 3.12 -20.76
N PHE A 503 -6.14 2.57 -19.54
CA PHE A 503 -6.31 3.32 -18.30
C PHE A 503 -5.16 3.05 -17.31
N MET A 504 -4.86 4.01 -16.43
CA MET A 504 -3.79 3.88 -15.43
C MET A 504 -4.00 2.72 -14.45
N ASN A 505 -5.25 2.36 -14.11
CA ASN A 505 -5.55 1.23 -13.23
C ASN A 505 -5.22 -0.15 -13.86
N GLN A 506 -5.07 -0.21 -15.19
CA GLN A 506 -4.65 -1.39 -15.95
C GLN A 506 -3.13 -1.54 -16.03
N LEU A 507 -2.37 -0.64 -15.39
CA LEU A 507 -0.92 -0.69 -15.26
C LEU A 507 -0.53 -1.09 -13.84
N ARG A 508 0.55 -1.86 -13.72
CA ARG A 508 1.23 -2.13 -12.44
C ARG A 508 2.42 -1.19 -12.32
N PRO A 509 2.48 -0.34 -11.28
CA PRO A 509 3.73 0.35 -10.95
C PRO A 509 4.72 -0.65 -10.38
N ILE A 510 5.91 -0.73 -10.98
CA ILE A 510 7.03 -1.49 -10.44
C ILE A 510 8.14 -0.50 -10.07
N SER A 511 8.40 -0.40 -8.77
CA SER A 511 9.48 0.39 -8.20
C SER A 511 10.83 -0.28 -8.43
N LEU A 512 11.68 0.33 -9.24
CA LEU A 512 13.06 -0.09 -9.46
C LEU A 512 13.97 0.65 -8.47
N CYS A 513 14.19 0.02 -7.32
CA CYS A 513 15.09 0.54 -6.29
C CYS A 513 16.55 0.18 -6.58
N ASN A 514 17.48 1.01 -6.09
CA ASN A 514 18.92 0.77 -6.15
C ASN A 514 19.31 -0.57 -5.52
N THR A 515 20.40 -1.18 -5.97
CA THR A 515 20.79 -2.51 -5.47
C THR A 515 21.19 -2.46 -3.99
N LEU A 516 21.91 -1.42 -3.57
CA LEU A 516 22.29 -1.22 -2.17
C LEU A 516 21.07 -1.00 -1.25
N TYR A 517 20.01 -0.33 -1.73
CA TYR A 517 18.72 -0.24 -1.02
C TYR A 517 18.11 -1.63 -0.78
N LYS A 518 18.18 -2.51 -1.78
CA LYS A 518 17.67 -3.88 -1.68
C LYS A 518 18.45 -4.72 -0.67
N VAL A 519 19.74 -4.43 -0.47
CA VAL A 519 20.55 -5.10 0.56
C VAL A 519 20.01 -4.74 1.95
N VAL A 520 19.84 -3.44 2.24
CA VAL A 520 19.32 -2.97 3.53
C VAL A 520 17.91 -3.52 3.80
N SER A 521 16.99 -3.38 2.85
CA SER A 521 15.62 -3.88 3.02
C SER A 521 15.56 -5.39 3.16
N LYS A 522 16.46 -6.15 2.52
CA LYS A 522 16.52 -7.60 2.67
C LYS A 522 17.05 -8.03 4.03
N ILE A 523 17.97 -7.29 4.63
CA ILE A 523 18.41 -7.52 6.01
C ILE A 523 17.24 -7.29 6.98
N LEU A 524 16.45 -6.22 6.79
CA LEU A 524 15.24 -5.96 7.58
C LEU A 524 14.24 -7.11 7.46
N VAL A 525 13.96 -7.57 6.23
CA VAL A 525 13.07 -8.71 5.98
C VAL A 525 13.60 -9.99 6.63
N ALA A 526 14.92 -10.24 6.55
CA ALA A 526 15.54 -11.41 7.16
C ALA A 526 15.45 -11.40 8.70
N ARG A 527 15.42 -10.21 9.32
CA ARG A 527 15.19 -10.06 10.77
C ARG A 527 13.72 -10.27 11.15
N LEU A 528 12.79 -9.69 10.38
CA LEU A 528 11.36 -9.75 10.69
C LEU A 528 10.72 -11.11 10.40
N ARG A 529 11.18 -11.79 9.34
CA ARG A 529 10.55 -13.01 8.81
C ARG A 529 10.35 -14.13 9.85
N PRO A 530 11.33 -14.48 10.72
CA PRO A 530 11.14 -15.50 11.76
C PRO A 530 10.02 -15.16 12.75
N CYS A 531 9.79 -13.88 13.01
CA CYS A 531 8.77 -13.40 13.94
C CYS A 531 7.36 -13.36 13.32
N MET A 532 7.25 -13.30 11.99
CA MET A 532 5.96 -13.08 11.30
C MET A 532 4.93 -14.18 11.60
N THR A 533 5.35 -15.45 11.70
CA THR A 533 4.43 -16.57 12.00
C THR A 533 3.83 -16.47 13.39
N LYS A 534 4.54 -15.83 14.33
CA LYS A 534 4.06 -15.55 15.70
C LYS A 534 3.11 -14.35 15.70
N LEU A 535 3.39 -13.32 14.89
CA LEU A 535 2.64 -12.06 14.88
C LEU A 535 1.32 -12.12 14.07
N VAL A 536 1.29 -12.85 12.95
CA VAL A 536 0.12 -12.87 12.07
C VAL A 536 -0.72 -14.13 12.25
N SER A 537 -2.04 -13.97 12.17
CA SER A 537 -3.01 -15.08 12.23
C SER A 537 -2.62 -16.24 11.30
N PRO A 538 -2.83 -17.51 11.68
CA PRO A 538 -2.59 -18.66 10.80
C PRO A 538 -3.36 -18.56 9.47
N ASN A 539 -4.50 -17.86 9.46
CA ASN A 539 -5.32 -17.65 8.26
C ASN A 539 -4.77 -16.53 7.34
N GLN A 540 -3.75 -15.80 7.78
CA GLN A 540 -3.03 -14.85 6.92
C GLN A 540 -1.94 -15.60 6.14
N VAL A 541 -2.24 -15.87 4.88
CA VAL A 541 -1.40 -16.73 4.05
C VAL A 541 -0.36 -15.96 3.25
N SER A 542 -0.70 -14.77 2.74
CA SER A 542 0.17 -14.06 1.81
C SER A 542 1.52 -13.67 2.44
N PHE A 543 2.61 -13.89 1.70
CA PHE A 543 3.99 -13.56 2.07
C PHE A 543 4.59 -14.29 3.30
N VAL A 544 3.95 -15.34 3.79
CA VAL A 544 4.49 -16.20 4.86
C VAL A 544 4.98 -17.52 4.25
N PRO A 545 6.28 -17.88 4.40
CA PRO A 545 6.80 -19.15 3.89
C PRO A 545 5.99 -20.35 4.42
N GLY A 546 5.69 -21.30 3.54
CA GLY A 546 4.95 -22.52 3.88
C GLY A 546 3.42 -22.38 3.91
N ARG A 547 2.85 -21.16 3.75
CA ARG A 547 1.40 -20.96 3.61
C ARG A 547 1.04 -20.72 2.15
N GLN A 548 0.00 -21.39 1.63
CA GLN A 548 -0.40 -21.26 0.22
C GLN A 548 -1.78 -20.63 0.04
N ILE A 549 -1.93 -19.73 -0.94
CA ILE A 549 -3.21 -19.02 -1.15
C ILE A 549 -4.36 -19.98 -1.46
N THR A 550 -4.04 -21.16 -1.97
CA THR A 550 -4.97 -22.28 -2.19
C THR A 550 -5.67 -22.73 -0.91
N ASP A 551 -5.00 -22.63 0.24
CA ASP A 551 -5.57 -23.04 1.54
C ASP A 551 -6.80 -22.17 1.88
N ASN A 552 -6.73 -20.87 1.59
CA ASN A 552 -7.84 -19.95 1.79
C ASN A 552 -9.01 -20.21 0.82
N ILE A 553 -8.74 -20.74 -0.38
CA ILE A 553 -9.80 -21.14 -1.33
C ILE A 553 -10.58 -22.32 -0.74
N ILE A 554 -9.88 -23.32 -0.20
CA ILE A 554 -10.49 -24.49 0.44
C ILE A 554 -11.33 -24.05 1.65
N VAL A 555 -10.77 -23.20 2.53
CA VAL A 555 -11.51 -22.67 3.69
C VAL A 555 -12.78 -21.92 3.25
N ALA A 556 -12.70 -21.09 2.21
CA ALA A 556 -13.87 -20.39 1.69
C ALA A 556 -14.92 -21.36 1.11
N GLN A 557 -14.50 -22.40 0.40
CA GLN A 557 -15.39 -23.44 -0.11
C GLN A 557 -16.10 -24.19 1.02
N GLU A 558 -15.38 -24.58 2.07
CA GLU A 558 -15.94 -25.26 3.25
C GLU A 558 -16.94 -24.38 4.01
N VAL A 559 -16.64 -23.09 4.17
CA VAL A 559 -17.57 -22.11 4.77
C VAL A 559 -18.86 -22.03 3.96
N LEU A 560 -18.77 -21.89 2.64
CA LEU A 560 -19.95 -21.83 1.76
C LEU A 560 -20.72 -23.15 1.73
N HIS A 561 -20.03 -24.29 1.75
CA HIS A 561 -20.64 -25.61 1.83
C HIS A 561 -21.43 -25.77 3.13
N LYS A 562 -20.85 -25.37 4.26
CA LYS A 562 -21.52 -25.37 5.57
C LYS A 562 -22.74 -24.45 5.58
N PHE A 563 -22.65 -23.26 4.97
CA PHE A 563 -23.77 -22.33 4.86
C PHE A 563 -24.94 -22.95 4.09
N LYS A 564 -24.64 -23.69 3.01
CA LYS A 564 -25.66 -24.36 2.18
C LYS A 564 -26.37 -25.50 2.91
N ASN A 565 -25.67 -26.20 3.81
CA ASN A 565 -26.17 -27.42 4.44
C ASN A 565 -26.69 -27.23 5.87
N ALA A 566 -26.39 -26.11 6.52
CA ALA A 566 -26.84 -25.87 7.89
C ALA A 566 -28.37 -25.66 7.96
N LYS A 567 -29.02 -26.37 8.89
CA LYS A 567 -30.44 -26.21 9.21
C LYS A 567 -30.57 -25.85 10.70
N GLY A 568 -31.19 -24.73 11.01
CA GLY A 568 -31.37 -24.26 12.40
C GLY A 568 -31.99 -22.86 12.49
N LYS A 569 -32.41 -22.44 13.69
CA LYS A 569 -33.05 -21.12 13.93
C LYS A 569 -32.09 -19.92 13.82
N LYS A 570 -30.78 -20.15 13.81
CA LYS A 570 -29.74 -19.12 13.64
C LYS A 570 -29.08 -19.29 12.27
N GLY A 571 -29.12 -18.24 11.45
CA GLY A 571 -28.44 -18.20 10.14
C GLY A 571 -26.97 -17.82 10.24
N PHE A 572 -26.21 -18.06 9.17
CA PHE A 572 -24.83 -17.64 9.04
C PHE A 572 -24.70 -16.50 8.03
N ILE A 573 -23.75 -15.58 8.25
CA ILE A 573 -23.41 -14.50 7.32
C ILE A 573 -21.89 -14.49 7.15
N ALA A 574 -21.41 -14.32 5.92
CA ALA A 574 -20.01 -14.15 5.59
C ALA A 574 -19.79 -12.75 5.01
N TRP A 575 -18.75 -12.07 5.48
CA TRP A 575 -18.38 -10.74 5.03
C TRP A 575 -17.09 -10.84 4.23
N LYS A 576 -17.16 -10.51 2.93
CA LYS A 576 -15.98 -10.39 2.08
C LYS A 576 -15.60 -8.92 1.96
N ILE A 577 -14.49 -8.54 2.58
CA ILE A 577 -13.92 -7.20 2.47
C ILE A 577 -12.78 -7.25 1.45
N ASP A 578 -12.89 -6.46 0.39
CA ASP A 578 -11.83 -6.32 -0.60
C ASP A 578 -11.12 -4.98 -0.42
N LEU A 579 -9.81 -5.03 -0.18
CA LEU A 579 -9.01 -3.83 0.08
C LEU A 579 -8.42 -3.32 -1.24
N SER A 580 -8.99 -2.22 -1.75
CA SER A 580 -8.44 -1.57 -2.95
C SER A 580 -7.04 -1.04 -2.67
N LYS A 581 -6.06 -1.49 -3.47
CA LYS A 581 -4.68 -0.98 -3.44
C LYS A 581 -4.04 -0.96 -2.03
N ALA A 582 -4.22 -2.05 -1.28
CA ALA A 582 -3.82 -2.15 0.13
C ALA A 582 -2.38 -1.69 0.42
N TYR A 583 -1.43 -1.89 -0.50
CA TYR A 583 -0.04 -1.47 -0.34
C TYR A 583 0.23 -0.05 -0.83
N ASP A 584 -0.52 0.44 -1.83
CA ASP A 584 -0.27 1.75 -2.44
C ASP A 584 -0.88 2.90 -1.62
N ARG A 585 -1.77 2.59 -0.67
CA ARG A 585 -2.52 3.57 0.14
C ARG A 585 -2.22 3.51 1.64
N MET A 586 -1.16 2.82 2.05
CA MET A 586 -0.75 2.78 3.45
C MET A 586 -0.15 4.12 3.89
N GLN A 587 -0.76 4.75 4.90
CA GLN A 587 -0.27 6.00 5.45
C GLN A 587 0.89 5.76 6.44
N TRP A 588 1.94 6.58 6.37
CA TRP A 588 3.08 6.49 7.30
C TRP A 588 2.70 6.63 8.78
N PRO A 589 1.76 7.51 9.20
CA PRO A 589 1.26 7.54 10.57
C PRO A 589 0.74 6.18 11.05
N PHE A 590 -0.07 5.49 10.25
CA PHE A 590 -0.59 4.16 10.62
C PHE A 590 0.55 3.15 10.86
N ILE A 591 1.55 3.11 9.98
CA ILE A 591 2.72 2.22 10.16
C ILE A 591 3.46 2.57 11.45
N ARG A 592 3.63 3.86 11.76
CA ARG A 592 4.25 4.31 13.01
C ARG A 592 3.44 3.87 14.22
N GLU A 593 2.11 4.05 14.22
CA GLU A 593 1.24 3.63 15.33
C GLU A 593 1.32 2.12 15.59
N VAL A 594 1.34 1.29 14.54
CA VAL A 594 1.54 -0.16 14.67
C VAL A 594 2.88 -0.48 15.35
N LEU A 595 3.94 0.28 15.06
CA LEU A 595 5.25 0.11 15.71
C LEU A 595 5.28 0.61 17.17
N TRP A 596 4.32 1.46 17.59
CA TRP A 596 4.21 1.98 18.96
C TRP A 596 3.40 1.08 19.91
N GLU A 597 2.98 -0.11 19.48
CA GLU A 597 2.16 -1.05 20.27
C GLU A 597 2.74 -1.37 21.66
N PHE A 598 4.07 -1.35 21.83
CA PHE A 598 4.71 -1.62 23.12
C PHE A 598 4.16 -0.72 24.23
N LEU A 599 3.85 0.54 23.92
CA LEU A 599 3.30 1.51 24.89
C LEU A 599 1.93 1.05 25.41
N TRP A 600 1.10 0.55 24.49
CA TRP A 600 -0.25 0.07 24.79
C TRP A 600 -0.25 -1.24 25.59
N ARG A 601 0.83 -2.01 25.53
CA ARG A 601 1.04 -3.24 26.32
C ARG A 601 1.51 -3.01 27.75
N LEU A 602 2.05 -1.84 28.09
CA LEU A 602 2.48 -1.56 29.46
C LEU A 602 1.29 -1.72 30.42
N ARG A 603 1.49 -2.29 31.62
CA ARG A 603 0.43 -2.44 32.64
C ARG A 603 0.23 -1.13 33.41
N LEU A 604 -0.26 -0.11 32.70
CA LEU A 604 -0.48 1.25 33.21
C LEU A 604 -1.98 1.61 33.18
N PRO A 605 -2.43 2.57 34.00
CA PRO A 605 -3.77 3.12 33.85
C PRO A 605 -3.99 3.67 32.43
N PRO A 606 -5.15 3.45 31.78
CA PRO A 606 -5.40 3.86 30.39
C PRO A 606 -5.08 5.34 30.12
N LYS A 607 -5.49 6.22 31.05
CA LYS A 607 -5.19 7.65 31.02
C LYS A 607 -3.69 7.97 30.93
N ILE A 608 -2.86 7.18 31.62
CA ILE A 608 -1.41 7.35 31.63
C ILE A 608 -0.80 6.89 30.31
N LYS A 609 -1.33 5.82 29.70
CA LYS A 609 -0.92 5.38 28.35
C LYS A 609 -1.17 6.46 27.31
N THR A 610 -2.36 7.05 27.30
CA THR A 610 -2.70 8.16 26.39
C THR A 610 -1.80 9.37 26.62
N PHE A 611 -1.53 9.70 27.88
CA PHE A 611 -0.58 10.77 28.22
C PHE A 611 0.83 10.48 27.68
N LEU A 612 1.37 9.29 27.95
CA LEU A 612 2.68 8.90 27.44
C LEU A 612 2.74 8.88 25.91
N TRP A 613 1.63 8.53 25.25
CA TRP A 613 1.52 8.58 23.79
C TRP A 613 1.67 10.02 23.28
N ILE A 614 1.02 11.00 23.93
CA ILE A 614 1.17 12.43 23.63
C ILE A 614 2.62 12.90 23.86
N VAL A 615 3.26 12.42 24.93
CA VAL A 615 4.67 12.72 25.26
C VAL A 615 5.61 12.15 24.19
N CYS A 616 5.44 10.89 23.79
CA CYS A 616 6.25 10.23 22.75
C CYS A 616 6.15 10.93 21.39
N HIS A 617 4.98 11.50 21.09
CA HIS A 617 4.74 12.28 19.86
C HIS A 617 5.20 13.73 19.94
N GLN A 618 5.79 14.15 21.07
CA GLN A 618 6.16 15.54 21.35
C GLN A 618 5.00 16.54 21.22
N LYS A 619 3.77 16.10 21.49
CA LYS A 619 2.54 16.90 21.32
C LYS A 619 2.02 17.51 22.62
N LEU A 620 2.70 17.27 23.74
CA LEU A 620 2.34 17.87 25.03
C LEU A 620 2.46 19.39 24.95
N LEU A 621 1.48 20.13 25.50
CA LEU A 621 1.39 21.59 25.41
C LEU A 621 2.39 22.32 26.33
N THR A 622 3.68 22.07 26.14
CA THR A 622 4.74 22.90 26.74
C THR A 622 4.72 24.31 26.13
N ASN A 623 5.33 25.31 26.77
CA ASN A 623 5.30 26.68 26.25
C ASN A 623 5.99 26.81 24.87
N VAL A 624 6.98 25.97 24.54
CA VAL A 624 7.52 25.86 23.17
C VAL A 624 6.44 25.42 22.17
N GLN A 625 5.63 24.41 22.50
CA GLN A 625 4.54 23.95 21.63
C GLN A 625 3.37 24.94 21.59
N ARG A 626 3.09 25.63 22.69
CA ARG A 626 2.08 26.68 22.74
C ARG A 626 2.48 27.88 21.89
N GLN A 627 3.74 28.29 21.92
CA GLN A 627 4.25 29.39 21.08
C GLN A 627 4.15 29.02 19.59
N LYS A 628 4.57 27.80 19.21
CA LYS A 628 4.39 27.28 17.84
C LYS A 628 2.93 27.27 17.36
N ARG A 629 1.97 27.16 18.29
CA ARG A 629 0.52 27.20 18.02
C ARG A 629 -0.12 28.57 18.22
N GLY A 630 0.66 29.63 18.47
CA GLY A 630 0.16 30.99 18.71
C GLY A 630 -0.61 31.16 20.03
N LEU A 631 -0.47 30.24 20.99
CA LEU A 631 -1.18 30.25 22.28
C LEU A 631 -0.43 30.97 23.40
N THR A 632 0.80 31.42 23.14
CA THR A 632 1.61 32.24 24.05
C THR A 632 2.70 32.97 23.26
N LEU A 633 3.19 34.10 23.78
CA LEU A 633 4.22 34.92 23.17
C LEU A 633 5.65 34.43 23.48
N ALA A 634 5.84 33.79 24.65
CA ALA A 634 7.15 33.37 25.14
C ALA A 634 7.23 31.85 25.36
N PRO A 635 8.34 31.20 24.94
CA PRO A 635 8.53 29.77 25.14
C PRO A 635 9.05 29.41 26.53
N ALA A 636 9.28 30.39 27.41
CA ALA A 636 9.93 30.22 28.70
C ALA A 636 9.15 29.32 29.66
N CYS A 637 9.87 28.63 30.54
CA CYS A 637 9.30 27.76 31.56
C CYS A 637 8.64 28.61 32.67
N PRO A 638 7.33 28.48 32.91
CA PRO A 638 6.61 29.32 33.87
C PRO A 638 6.90 28.94 35.33
N ARG A 639 7.76 27.94 35.57
CA ARG A 639 8.12 27.46 36.90
C ARG A 639 9.52 27.90 37.35
N CYS A 640 10.47 28.02 36.43
CA CYS A 640 11.87 28.33 36.74
C CYS A 640 12.48 29.37 35.79
N ASP A 641 11.66 29.98 34.96
CA ASP A 641 12.02 31.04 34.00
C ASP A 641 13.11 30.66 32.97
N TYR A 642 13.39 29.36 32.81
CA TYR A 642 14.30 28.88 31.78
C TYR A 642 13.78 29.28 30.37
N PRO A 643 14.63 29.75 29.43
CA PRO A 643 14.18 30.36 28.18
C PRO A 643 13.30 29.49 27.28
N MET A 644 13.44 28.16 27.34
CA MET A 644 12.65 27.24 26.52
C MET A 644 12.12 26.05 27.33
N GLU A 645 10.81 26.01 27.57
CA GLU A 645 10.11 24.85 28.13
C GLU A 645 9.93 23.76 27.06
N THR A 646 10.98 23.02 26.77
CA THR A 646 10.89 21.78 25.98
C THR A 646 10.34 20.63 26.83
N ILE A 647 9.97 19.51 26.21
CA ILE A 647 9.56 18.30 26.94
C ILE A 647 10.72 17.75 27.78
N SER A 648 11.96 17.80 27.26
CA SER A 648 13.16 17.45 28.03
C SER A 648 13.27 18.34 29.26
N HIS A 649 13.20 19.66 29.08
CA HIS A 649 13.28 20.57 30.21
C HIS A 649 12.18 20.30 31.24
N LEU A 650 10.92 20.15 30.80
CA LEU A 650 9.80 19.95 31.71
C LEU A 650 9.96 18.72 32.62
N PHE A 651 10.39 17.58 32.08
CA PHE A 651 10.45 16.32 32.85
C PHE A 651 11.82 15.99 33.43
N LYS A 652 12.90 16.40 32.75
CA LYS A 652 14.28 15.97 33.04
C LYS A 652 15.12 17.12 33.60
N ASP A 653 15.11 18.29 32.96
CA ASP A 653 16.11 19.33 33.23
C ASP A 653 15.62 20.44 34.19
N CYS A 654 14.31 20.57 34.40
CA CYS A 654 13.74 21.60 35.27
C CYS A 654 14.09 21.33 36.74
N PRO A 655 14.67 22.31 37.47
CA PRO A 655 15.04 22.13 38.88
C PRO A 655 13.86 21.67 39.75
N LEU A 656 12.66 22.19 39.50
CA LEU A 656 11.45 21.83 40.24
C LEU A 656 10.85 20.48 39.86
N SER A 657 11.27 19.87 38.75
CA SER A 657 10.97 18.48 38.41
C SER A 657 12.02 17.55 39.02
N LEU A 658 13.29 17.98 39.03
CA LEU A 658 14.40 17.28 39.70
C LEU A 658 14.18 17.13 41.21
N THR A 659 13.62 18.14 41.89
CA THR A 659 13.26 18.01 43.31
C THR A 659 12.28 16.86 43.56
N ILE A 660 11.28 16.69 42.68
CA ILE A 660 10.31 15.58 42.76
C ILE A 660 11.02 14.24 42.52
N TRP A 661 11.92 14.17 41.54
CA TRP A 661 12.71 12.95 41.27
C TRP A 661 13.65 12.59 42.42
N ASN A 662 14.30 13.56 43.05
CA ASN A 662 15.26 13.34 44.14
C ASN A 662 14.59 12.76 45.40
N CYS A 663 13.29 13.03 45.61
CA CYS A 663 12.52 12.41 46.70
C CYS A 663 12.35 10.89 46.52
N LEU A 664 12.61 10.32 45.34
CA LEU A 664 12.31 8.93 45.05
C LEU A 664 13.26 7.93 45.75
N GLN A 665 14.39 8.34 46.36
CA GLN A 665 15.35 7.50 47.13
C GLN A 665 15.73 6.13 46.50
N ILE A 666 15.48 5.91 45.21
CA ILE A 666 15.85 4.70 44.50
C ILE A 666 17.23 4.95 43.89
N GLY A 667 18.23 4.26 44.44
CA GLY A 667 19.62 4.33 43.99
C GLY A 667 19.77 4.29 42.47
N ASN A 668 20.56 5.25 41.99
CA ASN A 668 20.97 5.54 40.62
C ASN A 668 19.80 5.57 39.62
N ASN A 669 19.04 6.67 39.65
CA ASN A 669 18.55 7.22 38.38
C ASN A 669 19.81 7.45 37.52
N PRO A 670 19.95 6.91 36.30
CA PRO A 670 21.09 7.25 35.46
C PRO A 670 21.13 8.78 35.39
N SER A 671 22.30 9.35 35.72
CA SER A 671 22.52 10.78 35.72
C SER A 671 21.92 11.40 34.44
N PRO A 672 21.20 12.53 34.53
CA PRO A 672 20.58 13.21 33.38
C PRO A 672 21.58 13.70 32.31
N GLU A 673 22.86 13.35 32.39
CA GLU A 673 23.91 13.92 31.56
C GLU A 673 24.08 13.06 30.29
N MET A 674 23.90 13.72 29.14
CA MET A 674 24.18 13.25 27.75
C MET A 674 23.20 12.34 27.00
N VAL A 675 22.06 11.90 27.55
CA VAL A 675 21.09 11.05 26.79
C VAL A 675 19.89 11.84 26.26
N ASP A 676 19.54 11.63 24.98
CA ASP A 676 18.35 12.20 24.31
C ASP A 676 17.05 11.84 25.07
N PHE A 677 16.07 12.75 25.09
CA PHE A 677 14.84 12.56 25.87
C PHE A 677 14.07 11.29 25.46
N LYS A 678 14.05 10.95 24.16
CA LYS A 678 13.32 9.78 23.67
C LYS A 678 13.99 8.49 24.13
N GLU A 679 15.31 8.43 24.06
CA GLU A 679 16.08 7.28 24.56
C GLU A 679 15.92 7.12 26.08
N TRP A 680 16.00 8.21 26.84
CA TRP A 680 15.76 8.22 28.28
C TRP A 680 14.36 7.71 28.64
N LEU A 681 13.34 8.18 27.93
CA LEU A 681 11.95 7.77 28.13
C LEU A 681 11.76 6.27 27.84
N LEU A 682 12.27 5.79 26.70
CA LEU A 682 12.14 4.39 26.28
C LEU A 682 12.87 3.44 27.24
N ARG A 683 14.11 3.76 27.62
CA ARG A 683 14.92 2.94 28.53
C ARG A 683 14.22 2.73 29.87
N ASN A 684 13.56 3.76 30.40
CA ASN A 684 12.82 3.67 31.65
C ASN A 684 11.49 2.91 31.52
N LEU A 685 10.74 3.13 30.43
CA LEU A 685 9.46 2.42 30.19
C LEU A 685 9.66 0.92 29.85
N GLN A 686 10.82 0.54 29.33
CA GLN A 686 11.16 -0.86 29.00
C GLN A 686 11.93 -1.59 30.09
N SER A 687 12.34 -0.90 31.16
CA SER A 687 13.10 -1.50 32.24
C SER A 687 12.28 -2.56 32.99
N LYS A 688 12.90 -3.72 33.23
CA LYS A 688 12.31 -4.83 34.00
C LYS A 688 12.53 -4.70 35.52
N ARG A 689 13.12 -3.58 35.97
CA ARG A 689 13.41 -3.35 37.39
C ARG A 689 12.10 -3.35 38.20
N LYS A 690 12.14 -3.93 39.39
CA LYS A 690 11.12 -3.76 40.42
C LYS A 690 11.65 -2.86 41.52
N VAL A 691 10.79 -2.01 42.06
CA VAL A 691 11.11 -1.01 43.08
C VAL A 691 10.02 -1.01 44.14
N TYR A 692 10.31 -0.54 45.36
CA TYR A 692 9.36 -0.42 46.49
C TYR A 692 8.29 -1.53 46.57
N ASN A 693 8.53 -2.58 47.36
CA ASN A 693 7.58 -3.68 47.58
C ASN A 693 7.15 -4.41 46.30
N GLY A 694 8.04 -4.52 45.30
CA GLY A 694 7.83 -5.32 44.09
C GLY A 694 7.08 -4.62 42.94
N LEU A 695 6.83 -3.31 43.04
CA LEU A 695 6.20 -2.54 41.98
C LEU A 695 7.07 -2.48 40.71
N PRO A 696 6.48 -2.65 39.51
CA PRO A 696 7.23 -2.49 38.26
C PRO A 696 7.72 -1.05 38.08
N TRP A 697 9.01 -0.88 37.77
CA TRP A 697 9.59 0.44 37.51
C TRP A 697 8.86 1.23 36.41
N PRO A 698 8.45 0.63 35.27
CA PRO A 698 7.70 1.37 34.25
C PRO A 698 6.41 2.01 34.77
N LEU A 699 5.74 1.37 35.75
CA LEU A 699 4.56 1.92 36.39
C LEU A 699 4.88 3.15 37.24
N VAL A 700 5.88 3.02 38.11
CA VAL A 700 6.31 4.12 38.99
C VAL A 700 6.82 5.29 38.15
N PHE A 701 7.71 5.03 37.19
CA PHE A 701 8.27 6.04 36.30
C PHE A 701 7.19 6.79 35.49
N ALA A 702 6.26 6.06 34.88
CA ALA A 702 5.16 6.67 34.12
C ALA A 702 4.26 7.56 34.99
N LEU A 703 3.99 7.14 36.22
CA LEU A 703 3.20 7.93 37.18
C LEU A 703 3.95 9.18 37.62
N TYR A 704 5.26 9.12 37.83
CA TYR A 704 6.07 10.29 38.12
C TYR A 704 5.96 11.35 37.02
N LEU A 705 6.14 10.95 35.75
CA LEU A 705 5.94 11.86 34.61
C LEU A 705 4.54 12.48 34.62
N TRP A 706 3.52 11.67 34.86
CA TRP A 706 2.14 12.15 34.93
C TRP A 706 1.92 13.17 36.05
N PHE A 707 2.41 12.90 37.27
CA PHE A 707 2.23 13.80 38.40
C PHE A 707 3.06 15.08 38.28
N ILE A 708 4.27 15.02 37.73
CA ILE A 708 5.07 16.21 37.38
C ILE A 708 4.27 17.11 36.42
N TRP A 709 3.70 16.55 35.35
CA TRP A 709 2.85 17.30 34.43
C TRP A 709 1.59 17.86 35.10
N LYS A 710 0.88 17.02 35.86
CA LYS A 710 -0.37 17.39 36.56
C LYS A 710 -0.14 18.54 37.54
N TRP A 711 0.90 18.49 38.36
CA TRP A 711 1.21 19.53 39.33
C TRP A 711 1.77 20.79 38.67
N ARG A 712 2.54 20.67 37.59
CA ARG A 712 2.91 21.82 36.75
C ARG A 712 1.68 22.55 36.25
N CYS A 713 0.71 21.84 35.66
CA CYS A 713 -0.53 22.45 35.19
C CYS A 713 -1.32 23.10 36.33
N LYS A 714 -1.50 22.40 37.45
CA LYS A 714 -2.20 22.97 38.61
C LYS A 714 -1.52 24.24 39.14
N GLY A 715 -0.20 24.23 39.32
CA GLY A 715 0.52 25.40 39.82
C GLY A 715 0.44 26.63 38.91
N ILE A 716 0.16 26.46 37.62
CA ILE A 716 0.01 27.58 36.67
C ILE A 716 -1.43 28.09 36.62
N PHE A 717 -2.42 27.19 36.65
CA PHE A 717 -3.82 27.54 36.40
C PHE A 717 -4.68 27.64 37.66
N ASP A 718 -4.20 27.15 38.80
CA ASP A 718 -4.89 27.19 40.09
C ASP A 718 -4.01 27.93 41.11
N GLN A 719 -4.33 29.19 41.36
CA GLN A 719 -3.58 30.06 42.27
C GLN A 719 -3.61 29.57 43.74
N ARG A 720 -4.51 28.64 44.09
CA ARG A 720 -4.62 28.08 45.43
C ARG A 720 -3.87 26.76 45.59
N PHE A 721 -3.26 26.24 44.52
CA PHE A 721 -2.59 24.95 44.55
C PHE A 721 -1.24 25.02 45.28
N VAL A 722 -1.11 24.20 46.32
CA VAL A 722 0.16 23.94 47.02
C VAL A 722 0.62 22.52 46.69
N MET A 723 1.92 22.36 46.40
CA MET A 723 2.50 21.04 46.13
C MET A 723 2.41 20.16 47.39
N PRO A 724 2.06 18.86 47.28
CA PRO A 724 2.04 17.97 48.43
C PRO A 724 3.40 17.94 49.15
N GLY A 725 3.39 17.90 50.49
CA GLY A 725 4.61 17.86 51.29
C GLY A 725 5.46 16.60 51.05
N GLU A 726 4.80 15.46 50.83
CA GLU A 726 5.44 14.18 50.52
C GLU A 726 4.99 13.65 49.15
N PRO A 727 5.48 14.23 48.04
CA PRO A 727 4.99 13.91 46.70
C PRO A 727 5.27 12.45 46.30
N HIS A 728 6.39 11.89 46.77
CA HIS A 728 6.79 10.52 46.44
C HIS A 728 5.86 9.47 47.05
N GLN A 729 5.44 9.65 48.32
CA GLN A 729 4.54 8.73 49.01
C GLN A 729 3.19 8.65 48.28
N LEU A 730 2.66 9.79 47.84
CA LEU A 730 1.40 9.85 47.11
C LEU A 730 1.48 9.12 45.76
N ILE A 731 2.59 9.27 45.03
CA ILE A 731 2.79 8.59 43.74
C ILE A 731 2.93 7.07 43.95
N LEU A 732 3.71 6.65 44.95
CA LEU A 732 3.92 5.23 45.27
C LEU A 732 2.63 4.57 45.78
N GLN A 733 1.84 5.27 46.61
CA GLN A 733 0.54 4.80 47.05
C GLN A 733 -0.39 4.57 45.85
N TYR A 734 -0.47 5.53 44.92
CA TYR A 734 -1.27 5.39 43.70
C TYR A 734 -0.79 4.21 42.83
N ALA A 735 0.53 4.02 42.73
CA ALA A 735 1.11 2.89 42.01
C ALA A 735 0.74 1.55 42.65
N LEU A 736 0.77 1.48 43.99
CA LEU A 736 0.41 0.29 44.77
C LEU A 736 -1.07 -0.05 44.64
N GLU A 737 -1.95 0.94 44.78
CA GLU A 737 -3.40 0.78 44.60
C GLU A 737 -3.72 0.23 43.19
N TRP A 738 -3.10 0.80 42.15
CA TRP A 738 -3.28 0.32 40.78
C TRP A 738 -2.73 -1.10 40.58
N PHE A 739 -1.53 -1.38 41.10
CA PHE A 739 -0.90 -2.69 40.98
C PHE A 739 -1.70 -3.79 41.67
N ASN A 740 -2.27 -3.51 42.85
CA ASN A 740 -3.11 -4.45 43.58
C ASN A 740 -4.44 -4.67 42.85
N ALA A 741 -5.08 -3.61 42.36
CA ALA A 741 -6.33 -3.71 41.60
C ALA A 741 -6.17 -4.50 40.29
N THR A 742 -4.98 -4.49 39.68
CA THR A 742 -4.71 -5.16 38.40
C THR A 742 -4.06 -6.54 38.50
N ASN A 743 -3.57 -6.95 39.69
CA ASN A 743 -3.04 -8.29 39.94
C ASN A 743 -3.94 -9.19 40.77
N LEU A 744 -5.16 -8.75 41.10
CA LEU A 744 -6.18 -9.68 41.57
C LEU A 744 -6.35 -10.78 40.51
N PRO A 745 -6.26 -12.08 40.89
CA PRO A 745 -6.58 -13.15 39.96
C PRO A 745 -7.98 -12.88 39.42
N SER A 746 -8.12 -12.93 38.10
CA SER A 746 -9.41 -12.82 37.43
C SER A 746 -10.30 -13.96 37.91
N LEU A 747 -11.02 -13.73 39.00
CA LEU A 747 -12.20 -14.50 39.33
C LEU A 747 -13.13 -14.32 38.13
N SER A 748 -13.51 -15.43 37.51
CA SER A 748 -14.47 -15.48 36.42
C SER A 748 -15.83 -15.05 36.96
N TYR A 749 -16.05 -13.75 37.06
CA TYR A 749 -17.33 -13.18 37.46
C TYR A 749 -18.33 -13.39 36.32
N VAL A 750 -19.34 -14.23 36.56
CA VAL A 750 -20.49 -14.34 35.67
C VAL A 750 -21.39 -13.13 35.97
N PRO A 751 -21.55 -12.16 35.04
CA PRO A 751 -22.45 -11.05 35.28
C PRO A 751 -23.88 -11.58 35.43
N SER A 752 -24.51 -11.29 36.56
CA SER A 752 -25.91 -11.63 36.83
C SER A 752 -26.76 -10.36 36.83
N ILE A 753 -27.94 -10.44 36.22
CA ILE A 753 -28.89 -9.33 36.24
C ILE A 753 -29.76 -9.52 37.49
N VAL A 754 -29.73 -8.55 38.39
CA VAL A 754 -30.61 -8.51 39.56
C VAL A 754 -31.69 -7.45 39.32
N GLN A 755 -32.93 -7.78 39.67
CA GLN A 755 -34.06 -6.86 39.64
C GLN A 755 -34.19 -6.21 41.02
N LEU A 756 -34.06 -4.89 41.07
CA LEU A 756 -34.03 -4.11 42.30
C LEU A 756 -35.28 -3.23 42.39
N HIS A 757 -35.92 -3.18 43.55
CA HIS A 757 -37.00 -2.25 43.86
C HIS A 757 -36.80 -1.73 45.29
N TRP A 758 -37.40 -0.59 45.62
CA TRP A 758 -37.38 -0.08 46.99
C TRP A 758 -38.25 -0.97 47.90
N ILE A 759 -37.82 -1.20 49.15
CA ILE A 759 -38.50 -2.08 50.11
C ILE A 759 -38.88 -1.27 51.35
N ALA A 760 -40.17 -1.26 51.70
CA ALA A 760 -40.69 -0.60 52.89
C ALA A 760 -40.09 -1.15 54.19
N PRO A 761 -39.93 -0.32 55.25
CA PRO A 761 -39.41 -0.78 56.54
C PRO A 761 -40.40 -1.70 57.27
N THR A 762 -39.91 -2.43 58.25
CA THR A 762 -40.76 -3.22 59.17
C THR A 762 -41.68 -2.32 60.00
N TYR A 763 -42.77 -2.89 60.52
CA TYR A 763 -43.76 -2.17 61.32
C TYR A 763 -43.11 -1.39 62.48
N GLY A 764 -43.47 -0.11 62.63
CA GLY A 764 -42.96 0.78 63.68
C GLY A 764 -41.63 1.47 63.37
N VAL A 765 -40.96 1.16 62.26
CA VAL A 765 -39.68 1.78 61.86
C VAL A 765 -39.92 2.86 60.80
N CYS A 766 -39.25 4.01 60.97
CA CYS A 766 -39.23 5.10 59.99
C CYS A 766 -38.01 4.97 59.07
N LYS A 767 -38.23 4.90 57.75
CA LYS A 767 -37.16 4.77 56.77
C LYS A 767 -36.77 6.13 56.21
N ILE A 768 -35.47 6.40 56.21
CA ILE A 768 -34.86 7.67 55.77
C ILE A 768 -34.06 7.38 54.51
N ASN A 769 -34.52 7.87 53.36
CA ASN A 769 -33.76 7.82 52.11
C ASN A 769 -33.03 9.15 51.90
N THR A 770 -31.72 9.11 51.64
CA THR A 770 -30.91 10.31 51.41
C THR A 770 -30.05 10.16 50.17
N ASP A 771 -29.86 11.27 49.45
CA ASP A 771 -28.99 11.36 48.28
C ASP A 771 -28.39 12.77 48.19
N ARG A 772 -27.46 12.95 47.25
CA ARG A 772 -26.84 14.22 46.90
C ARG A 772 -27.11 14.61 45.45
N SER A 773 -26.86 15.86 45.13
CA SER A 773 -26.61 16.30 43.76
C SER A 773 -25.39 17.21 43.69
N ARG A 774 -24.78 17.27 42.50
CA ARG A 774 -23.65 18.18 42.23
C ARG A 774 -23.68 18.67 40.80
N ASN A 775 -23.67 19.99 40.63
CA ASN A 775 -23.48 20.61 39.33
C ASN A 775 -21.99 20.58 38.96
N CYS A 776 -21.65 19.90 37.86
CA CYS A 776 -20.27 19.72 37.40
C CYS A 776 -19.60 21.02 36.92
N VAL A 777 -20.39 22.03 36.54
CA VAL A 777 -19.90 23.31 35.99
C VAL A 777 -19.67 24.32 37.11
N SER A 778 -20.66 24.53 37.98
CA SER A 778 -20.55 25.52 39.06
C SER A 778 -19.87 24.98 40.32
N GLY A 779 -19.80 23.66 40.48
CA GLY A 779 -19.29 23.02 41.69
C GLY A 779 -20.26 23.04 42.87
N LEU A 780 -21.47 23.59 42.69
CA LEU A 780 -22.53 23.60 43.71
C LEU A 780 -22.96 22.17 44.04
N ILE A 781 -23.03 21.89 45.33
CA ILE A 781 -23.48 20.63 45.91
C ILE A 781 -24.76 20.84 46.70
N SER A 782 -25.51 19.76 46.79
CA SER A 782 -26.75 19.71 47.54
C SER A 782 -27.06 18.32 48.03
N ALA A 783 -27.95 18.24 49.00
CA ALA A 783 -28.46 16.98 49.50
C ALA A 783 -29.98 17.03 49.63
N GLY A 784 -30.61 15.87 49.58
CA GLY A 784 -32.04 15.74 49.74
C GLY A 784 -32.39 14.41 50.37
N GLY A 785 -33.55 14.35 51.00
CA GLY A 785 -34.02 13.11 51.58
C GLY A 785 -35.45 13.16 52.07
N LEU A 786 -35.98 12.00 52.38
CA LEU A 786 -37.36 11.79 52.77
C LEU A 786 -37.51 10.72 53.84
N LEU A 787 -38.54 10.87 54.66
CA LEU A 787 -38.96 9.96 55.72
C LEU A 787 -40.24 9.26 55.27
N ARG A 788 -40.27 7.94 55.43
CA ARG A 788 -41.40 7.09 55.08
C ARG A 788 -41.75 6.12 56.19
N ASP A 789 -43.04 5.81 56.33
CA ASP A 789 -43.53 4.83 57.29
C ASP A 789 -43.45 3.38 56.74
N ASN A 790 -43.94 2.42 57.53
CA ASN A 790 -43.99 1.01 57.16
C ASN A 790 -44.97 0.67 56.02
N TYR A 791 -45.81 1.60 55.58
CA TYR A 791 -46.64 1.46 54.37
C TYR A 791 -45.98 2.13 53.16
N GLY A 792 -44.78 2.72 53.33
CA GLY A 792 -44.13 3.52 52.30
C GLY A 792 -44.75 4.89 52.11
N ALA A 793 -45.67 5.30 52.99
CA ALA A 793 -46.32 6.60 52.93
C ALA A 793 -45.35 7.70 53.34
N TRP A 794 -45.50 8.87 52.72
CA TRP A 794 -44.71 10.05 53.02
C TRP A 794 -44.99 10.58 54.42
N ILE A 795 -43.92 10.83 55.18
CA ILE A 795 -43.99 11.50 56.48
C ILE A 795 -43.55 12.97 56.32
N LYS A 796 -42.29 13.18 55.91
CA LYS A 796 -41.67 14.49 55.68
C LYS A 796 -40.50 14.35 54.71
N GLY A 797 -40.02 15.46 54.17
CA GLY A 797 -38.76 15.48 53.41
C GLY A 797 -38.00 16.79 53.57
N PHE A 798 -36.78 16.80 53.06
CA PHE A 798 -35.93 17.97 53.04
C PHE A 798 -35.12 18.05 51.76
N SER A 799 -34.72 19.27 51.41
CA SER A 799 -33.75 19.57 50.36
C SER A 799 -32.83 20.67 50.88
N VAL A 800 -31.52 20.53 50.68
CA VAL A 800 -30.52 21.47 51.20
C VAL A 800 -29.54 21.87 50.11
N ASN A 801 -29.42 23.18 49.89
CA ASN A 801 -28.37 23.76 49.06
C ASN A 801 -27.16 24.08 49.95
N LEU A 802 -26.05 23.37 49.73
CA LEU A 802 -24.86 23.39 50.59
C LEU A 802 -23.75 24.31 50.04
N GLY A 803 -24.00 25.03 48.95
CA GLY A 803 -22.97 25.84 48.29
C GLY A 803 -21.95 24.99 47.54
N VAL A 804 -20.67 25.40 47.52
CA VAL A 804 -19.61 24.69 46.78
C VAL A 804 -18.84 23.75 47.69
N GLY A 805 -18.78 22.47 47.34
CA GLY A 805 -18.16 21.46 48.19
C GLY A 805 -17.89 20.14 47.47
N SER A 806 -17.58 19.10 48.25
CA SER A 806 -17.29 17.77 47.72
C SER A 806 -18.53 16.88 47.62
N VAL A 807 -18.48 15.88 46.73
CA VAL A 807 -19.54 14.88 46.60
C VAL A 807 -19.80 14.17 47.94
N LEU A 808 -18.74 13.69 48.59
CA LEU A 808 -18.87 12.96 49.86
C LEU A 808 -19.40 13.83 51.00
N GLU A 809 -19.07 15.12 51.00
CA GLU A 809 -19.62 16.09 51.94
C GLU A 809 -21.13 16.24 51.80
N ALA A 810 -21.63 16.30 50.57
CA ALA A 810 -23.07 16.34 50.31
C ALA A 810 -23.80 15.09 50.80
N GLU A 811 -23.24 13.90 50.56
CA GLU A 811 -23.78 12.62 51.06
C GLU A 811 -23.93 12.62 52.59
N LEU A 812 -22.87 13.04 53.29
CA LEU A 812 -22.84 13.05 54.75
C LEU A 812 -23.80 14.11 55.32
N TRP A 813 -23.93 15.27 54.66
CA TRP A 813 -24.93 16.26 55.03
C TRP A 813 -26.36 15.77 54.81
N GLY A 814 -26.61 15.03 53.73
CA GLY A 814 -27.90 14.37 53.49
C GLY A 814 -28.25 13.43 54.64
N ILE A 815 -27.34 12.55 55.02
CA ILE A 815 -27.54 11.63 56.16
C ILE A 815 -27.77 12.41 57.46
N PHE A 816 -26.98 13.45 57.74
CA PHE A 816 -27.12 14.25 58.95
C PHE A 816 -28.50 14.92 59.07
N TRP A 817 -28.95 15.59 57.99
CA TRP A 817 -30.25 16.28 57.99
C TRP A 817 -31.42 15.29 58.02
N GLY A 818 -31.30 14.13 57.37
CA GLY A 818 -32.29 13.06 57.47
C GLY A 818 -32.45 12.54 58.90
N LEU A 819 -31.34 12.24 59.58
CA LEU A 819 -31.34 11.84 60.99
C LEU A 819 -31.91 12.94 61.89
N HIS A 820 -31.52 14.21 61.67
CA HIS A 820 -32.03 15.33 62.44
C HIS A 820 -33.54 15.50 62.28
N LEU A 821 -34.05 15.43 61.05
CA LEU A 821 -35.49 15.58 60.76
C LEU A 821 -36.32 14.45 61.39
N ALA A 822 -35.80 13.21 61.41
CA ALA A 822 -36.48 12.08 62.05
C ALA A 822 -36.52 12.23 63.57
N TRP A 823 -35.42 12.69 64.17
CA TRP A 823 -35.35 12.97 65.60
C TRP A 823 -36.38 14.01 66.05
N GLU A 824 -36.40 15.16 65.36
CA GLU A 824 -37.33 16.27 65.63
C GLU A 824 -38.79 15.87 65.38
N SER A 825 -39.03 14.92 64.49
CA SER A 825 -40.37 14.40 64.20
C SER A 825 -40.83 13.31 65.20
N GLY A 826 -40.03 13.02 66.23
CA GLY A 826 -40.40 12.10 67.31
C GLY A 826 -40.13 10.62 67.05
N PHE A 827 -39.49 10.27 65.93
CA PHE A 827 -39.17 8.87 65.63
C PHE A 827 -37.94 8.41 66.41
N ARG A 828 -37.98 7.18 66.93
CA ARG A 828 -36.91 6.56 67.74
C ARG A 828 -36.47 5.16 67.24
N ASP A 829 -37.09 4.66 66.19
CA ASP A 829 -36.66 3.49 65.44
C ASP A 829 -36.53 3.90 63.96
N VAL A 830 -35.29 3.97 63.46
CA VAL A 830 -35.00 4.47 62.11
C VAL A 830 -34.04 3.60 61.30
N GLU A 831 -34.28 3.53 59.99
CA GLU A 831 -33.42 2.88 59.01
C GLU A 831 -33.00 3.89 57.93
N VAL A 832 -31.72 4.23 57.87
CA VAL A 832 -31.16 5.14 56.86
C VAL A 832 -30.64 4.36 55.67
N GLU A 833 -31.04 4.79 54.48
CA GLU A 833 -30.58 4.26 53.20
C GLU A 833 -29.89 5.35 52.38
N SER A 834 -28.69 5.04 51.91
CA SER A 834 -27.91 5.90 50.99
C SER A 834 -27.30 5.03 49.89
N ASP A 835 -27.20 5.56 48.68
CA ASP A 835 -26.53 4.91 47.55
C ASP A 835 -25.01 5.12 47.53
N SER A 836 -24.48 5.84 48.52
CA SER A 836 -23.06 6.06 48.70
C SER A 836 -22.43 5.00 49.61
N SER A 837 -21.88 3.95 49.00
CA SER A 837 -21.17 2.89 49.74
C SER A 837 -20.00 3.45 50.57
N VAL A 838 -19.38 4.54 50.09
CA VAL A 838 -18.29 5.25 50.78
C VAL A 838 -18.79 5.94 52.05
N ALA A 839 -19.93 6.64 52.01
CA ALA A 839 -20.49 7.30 53.19
C ALA A 839 -20.92 6.26 54.25
N VAL A 840 -21.60 5.19 53.82
CA VAL A 840 -22.03 4.09 54.70
C VAL A 840 -20.83 3.38 55.34
N ALA A 841 -19.77 3.10 54.57
CA ALA A 841 -18.55 2.50 55.08
C ALA A 841 -17.84 3.39 56.11
N LEU A 842 -17.81 4.71 55.88
CA LEU A 842 -17.23 5.67 56.83
C LEU A 842 -18.02 5.73 58.14
N LEU A 843 -19.35 5.66 58.10
CA LEU A 843 -20.17 5.61 59.31
C LEU A 843 -20.02 4.28 60.06
N SER A 844 -19.69 3.19 59.36
CA SER A 844 -19.48 1.86 59.96
C SER A 844 -18.05 1.62 60.46
N SER A 845 -17.05 2.36 59.96
CA SER A 845 -15.62 2.17 60.29
C SER A 845 -15.26 2.59 61.73
N SER A 846 -14.35 1.87 62.40
CA SER A 846 -13.86 2.20 63.74
C SER A 846 -12.83 3.34 63.81
N THR A 847 -12.19 3.71 62.69
CA THR A 847 -10.97 4.56 62.67
C THR A 847 -11.08 5.67 61.62
N ILE A 848 -11.22 6.94 62.04
CA ILE A 848 -11.55 8.08 61.13
C ILE A 848 -10.73 9.36 61.43
N SER A 849 -9.81 9.33 62.40
CA SER A 849 -9.17 10.54 62.96
C SER A 849 -8.40 11.43 61.97
N THR A 850 -8.11 10.95 60.75
CA THR A 850 -7.35 11.67 59.72
C THR A 850 -8.17 12.13 58.51
N HIS A 851 -9.49 11.87 58.47
CA HIS A 851 -10.32 12.22 57.31
C HIS A 851 -10.65 13.72 57.26
N PRO A 852 -10.57 14.41 56.10
CA PRO A 852 -10.84 15.85 56.00
C PRO A 852 -12.23 16.28 56.49
N LEU A 853 -13.23 15.40 56.39
CA LEU A 853 -14.61 15.62 56.85
C LEU A 853 -14.87 15.03 58.26
N PHE A 854 -13.83 14.79 59.05
CA PHE A 854 -13.93 14.13 60.36
C PHE A 854 -15.04 14.71 61.25
N SER A 855 -15.15 16.03 61.35
CA SER A 855 -16.16 16.70 62.18
C SER A 855 -17.59 16.30 61.77
N LEU A 856 -17.89 16.30 60.47
CA LEU A 856 -19.22 15.94 59.96
C LEU A 856 -19.50 14.46 60.12
N ILE A 857 -18.51 13.59 59.85
CA ILE A 857 -18.64 12.14 60.06
C ILE A 857 -18.90 11.85 61.54
N ARG A 858 -18.18 12.52 62.45
CA ARG A 858 -18.39 12.41 63.90
C ARG A 858 -19.79 12.88 64.30
N CYS A 859 -20.29 13.99 63.76
CA CYS A 859 -21.66 14.46 64.01
C CYS A 859 -22.71 13.43 63.58
N CYS A 860 -22.56 12.84 62.39
CA CYS A 860 -23.45 11.78 61.92
C CYS A 860 -23.41 10.56 62.85
N LYS A 861 -22.22 10.12 63.26
CA LYS A 861 -22.06 8.98 64.18
C LYS A 861 -22.68 9.21 65.55
N LEU A 862 -22.46 10.39 66.12
CA LEU A 862 -23.08 10.77 67.39
C LEU A 862 -24.61 10.73 67.26
N LYS A 863 -25.16 11.27 66.17
CA LYS A 863 -26.61 11.19 65.90
C LYS A 863 -27.10 9.76 65.73
N VAL A 864 -26.38 8.88 65.03
CA VAL A 864 -26.75 7.46 64.89
C VAL A 864 -26.77 6.75 66.26
N GLN A 865 -25.95 7.19 67.22
CA GLN A 865 -25.83 6.60 68.56
C GLN A 865 -26.66 7.33 69.63
N ASP A 866 -27.50 8.29 69.25
CA ASP A 866 -28.16 9.24 70.15
C ASP A 866 -29.43 8.66 70.81
N GLY A 867 -29.32 7.66 71.68
CA GLY A 867 -30.44 7.20 72.52
C GLY A 867 -31.68 6.66 71.80
N TRP A 868 -31.53 6.24 70.53
CA TRP A 868 -32.54 5.65 69.65
C TRP A 868 -31.95 4.47 68.88
N SER A 869 -32.83 3.67 68.27
CA SER A 869 -32.47 2.53 67.43
C SER A 869 -32.31 3.02 66.00
N CYS A 870 -31.07 3.00 65.48
CA CYS A 870 -30.72 3.52 64.16
C CYS A 870 -29.78 2.56 63.42
N SER A 871 -30.11 2.23 62.17
CA SER A 871 -29.23 1.49 61.25
C SER A 871 -28.97 2.28 59.97
N VAL A 872 -27.78 2.15 59.39
CA VAL A 872 -27.41 2.81 58.13
C VAL A 872 -26.98 1.75 57.13
N LYS A 873 -27.63 1.71 55.96
CA LYS A 873 -27.41 0.68 54.93
C LYS A 873 -27.14 1.31 53.57
N HIS A 874 -26.33 0.61 52.78
CA HIS A 874 -26.11 0.94 51.38
C HIS A 874 -27.19 0.28 50.53
N ILE A 875 -27.83 1.08 49.67
CA ILE A 875 -28.74 0.60 48.63
C ILE A 875 -28.22 0.97 47.25
N PHE A 876 -28.76 0.39 46.19
CA PHE A 876 -28.38 0.79 44.85
C PHE A 876 -29.15 2.05 44.43
N ARG A 877 -28.55 2.88 43.57
CA ARG A 877 -29.18 4.11 43.04
C ARG A 877 -30.57 3.87 42.46
N GLU A 878 -30.77 2.72 41.81
CA GLU A 878 -32.05 2.31 41.26
C GLU A 878 -33.18 2.20 42.31
N GLN A 879 -32.83 2.04 43.60
CA GLN A 879 -33.76 1.96 44.73
C GLN A 879 -33.91 3.29 45.48
N ASN A 880 -33.12 4.33 45.14
CA ASN A 880 -33.05 5.59 45.91
C ASN A 880 -33.58 6.82 45.15
N VAL A 881 -34.44 6.59 44.15
CA VAL A 881 -34.80 7.58 43.13
C VAL A 881 -35.50 8.80 43.72
N ALA A 882 -36.38 8.60 44.70
CA ALA A 882 -37.09 9.70 45.35
C ALA A 882 -36.13 10.68 46.06
N ALA A 883 -35.04 10.17 46.64
CA ALA A 883 -34.02 11.02 47.28
C ALA A 883 -33.15 11.75 46.25
N ASP A 884 -32.78 11.10 45.13
CA ASP A 884 -32.03 11.70 44.01
C ASP A 884 -32.78 12.92 43.43
N VAL A 885 -34.10 12.78 43.24
CA VAL A 885 -34.97 13.86 42.75
C VAL A 885 -34.99 15.03 43.73
N LEU A 886 -35.19 14.78 45.03
CA LEU A 886 -35.18 15.84 46.06
C LEU A 886 -33.82 16.54 46.18
N ALA A 887 -32.73 15.80 46.02
CA ALA A 887 -31.38 16.34 46.06
C ALA A 887 -31.05 17.17 44.81
N SER A 888 -31.62 16.83 43.66
CA SER A 888 -31.37 17.55 42.40
C SER A 888 -32.18 18.85 42.29
N MET A 889 -33.37 18.92 42.88
CA MET A 889 -34.22 20.11 42.85
C MET A 889 -33.69 21.28 43.70
N SER A 890 -32.81 21.00 44.66
CA SER A 890 -32.23 22.02 45.56
C SER A 890 -31.50 23.16 44.86
N SER A 891 -31.04 22.95 43.61
CA SER A 891 -30.34 23.99 42.85
C SER A 891 -31.24 25.17 42.47
N GLU A 892 -32.55 24.99 42.57
CA GLU A 892 -33.56 26.03 42.35
C GLU A 892 -33.85 26.86 43.62
N PHE A 893 -33.37 26.42 44.79
CA PHE A 893 -33.56 27.10 46.07
C PHE A 893 -32.32 27.89 46.51
N GLY A 894 -32.54 28.93 47.32
CA GLY A 894 -31.44 29.65 47.99
C GLY A 894 -30.65 28.76 48.96
N THR A 895 -29.44 29.17 49.33
CA THR A 895 -28.59 28.45 50.29
C THR A 895 -29.33 28.23 51.61
N GLY A 896 -29.39 26.99 52.10
CA GLY A 896 -30.15 26.63 53.30
C GLY A 896 -30.93 25.33 53.15
N VAL A 897 -31.62 24.93 54.22
CA VAL A 897 -32.46 23.72 54.27
C VAL A 897 -33.92 24.12 54.09
N GLN A 898 -34.61 23.42 53.19
CA GLN A 898 -36.06 23.52 53.02
C GLN A 898 -36.71 22.21 53.46
N TYR A 899 -37.75 22.31 54.28
CA TYR A 899 -38.53 21.17 54.75
C TYR A 899 -39.87 21.09 54.03
N PHE A 900 -40.32 19.86 53.78
CA PHE A 900 -41.58 19.55 53.11
C PHE A 900 -42.44 18.69 54.06
N THR A 901 -43.57 19.23 54.49
CA THR A 901 -44.57 18.50 55.29
C THR A 901 -45.54 17.73 54.41
N GLU A 902 -45.85 18.25 53.23
CA GLU A 902 -46.67 17.58 52.21
C GLU A 902 -45.80 17.04 51.08
N VAL A 903 -46.30 16.04 50.35
CA VAL A 903 -45.62 15.46 49.20
C VAL A 903 -45.51 16.50 48.08
N PRO A 904 -44.30 16.86 47.63
CA PRO A 904 -44.15 17.72 46.46
C PRO A 904 -44.72 17.04 45.20
N THR A 905 -45.45 17.80 44.37
CA THR A 905 -46.16 17.26 43.19
C THR A 905 -45.26 16.51 42.22
N PHE A 906 -44.01 16.95 42.06
CA PHE A 906 -43.01 16.32 41.19
C PHE A 906 -42.50 14.96 41.73
N LEU A 907 -42.70 14.66 43.01
CA LEU A 907 -42.25 13.43 43.65
C LEU A 907 -43.34 12.34 43.65
N ALA A 908 -44.59 12.70 43.37
CA ALA A 908 -45.75 11.81 43.43
C ALA A 908 -45.58 10.55 42.56
N SER A 909 -45.00 10.69 41.37
CA SER A 909 -44.74 9.55 40.47
C SER A 909 -43.70 8.58 41.04
N CYS A 910 -42.61 9.08 41.62
CA CYS A 910 -41.56 8.25 42.21
C CYS A 910 -42.08 7.48 43.42
N LEU A 911 -42.88 8.13 44.28
CA LEU A 911 -43.49 7.47 45.44
C LEU A 911 -44.53 6.43 45.02
N ALA A 912 -45.30 6.69 43.96
CA ALA A 912 -46.23 5.70 43.41
C ALA A 912 -45.49 4.48 42.84
N GLU A 913 -44.37 4.68 42.13
CA GLU A 913 -43.51 3.61 41.62
C GLU A 913 -42.92 2.76 42.76
N ASP A 914 -42.44 3.40 43.83
CA ASP A 914 -41.91 2.70 45.01
C ASP A 914 -43.01 1.91 45.73
N ALA A 915 -44.24 2.46 45.83
CA ALA A 915 -45.38 1.80 46.47
C ALA A 915 -45.88 0.57 45.71
N ILE A 916 -45.81 0.56 44.38
CA ILE A 916 -46.18 -0.61 43.55
C ILE A 916 -45.01 -1.58 43.32
N GLY A 917 -43.80 -1.27 43.84
CA GLY A 917 -42.63 -2.14 43.75
C GLY A 917 -42.03 -2.23 42.34
N VAL A 918 -41.99 -1.13 41.57
CA VAL A 918 -41.40 -1.13 40.22
C VAL A 918 -39.95 -1.59 40.27
N THR A 919 -39.64 -2.66 39.54
CA THR A 919 -38.29 -3.22 39.47
C THR A 919 -37.44 -2.57 38.38
N ARG A 920 -36.18 -2.28 38.69
CA ARG A 920 -35.15 -1.77 37.78
C ARG A 920 -33.99 -2.75 37.71
N SER A 921 -33.51 -3.03 36.50
CA SER A 921 -32.47 -4.04 36.27
C SER A 921 -31.07 -3.47 36.48
N ARG A 922 -30.23 -4.18 37.24
CA ARG A 922 -28.80 -3.87 37.39
C ARG A 922 -27.95 -5.09 37.11
N VAL A 923 -26.85 -4.89 36.38
CA VAL A 923 -25.83 -5.92 36.22
C VAL A 923 -24.92 -5.88 37.46
N VAL A 924 -24.87 -6.99 38.19
CA VAL A 924 -24.04 -7.14 39.38
C VAL A 924 -23.05 -8.27 39.13
N CYS A 925 -21.79 -8.04 39.49
CA CYS A 925 -20.78 -9.10 39.53
C CYS A 925 -20.84 -9.71 40.93
N ALA A 926 -21.21 -10.99 41.04
CA ALA A 926 -21.30 -11.71 42.31
C ALA A 926 -19.93 -12.25 42.72
#